data_AF-A0A6I8RBR8-F1
#
_entry.id   AF-A0A6I8RBR8-F1
#
_cell.length_a   1.000
_cell.length_b   1.000
_cell.length_c   1.000
_cell.angle_alpha   90.00
_cell.angle_beta   90.00
_cell.angle_gamma   90.00
#
_symmetry.space_group_name_H-M   'P 1'
#
loop_
_entity.id
_entity.type
_entity.pdbx_description
1 polymer ?
#
loop_
_entity_poly.entity_id
_entity_poly.type
_entity_poly.pdbx_seq_one_letter_code
_entity_poly.pdbx_strand_id
1 'polypeptide(L)'
;MSAEETNQSIDVAQQTDVETKPDDELAQELSEKDIVNSENILTKRAQNILKEQTHTEGHAEMKQQSFSETGTQMDMECIEPQNEEEINYLESTATDVANSSLGVGLNAQEHGHIVSHSTDKLNTDEERTEEVGVCIQMDTAIDQCSSKSRQEHVLDVKQEEDLATGNMSIEEETDVEDHKVNPEANSFGEVKIILAPDGDVVTMAFSISNSIRDLKNYFASQLKIPETIIQILFEGRVVKDHETLVDLGVTPHGTIQLEMISLDPENFSVKALKLQQENNMPDVITVRVQTDEGSYRDLVVEIERLNYRKPYLGGYRHKATGVVFHHAGTQTVPKKRPDRETVVFCRETQTVQHKNKNQQSRNTMSTQMTKIGCYVSNITDKLITPKRYVTAEELHARQLKAIIVIQTYFRRFHARKVVQQLREEKKLRLEWEGREDLRRKKEKEDQLRKDYERRMNPKTKDDFDLLYHALESWRKEELERINQTYTGAERKAALCELLEQETQLIASIGRHKLNANEENQQQSIQVLLNKCSEPKRWKAFDGKTTEMDTQYTIRARQLRDIYTSINTPYFNADERLDALLTLKLTVKEHDCKLTQEIVELIDREADLLMRGVQNSNLEGLRKRISTLFLQYIKIPTFNPEVARLLKVPEDSTALRKNIYFCPSCKSYLPSTEFSLSSIARTVGRCRKCSKLDNEARDREELSKYKILLKQLKRSEAEYGDGSRIAFLLQQQDLKYLVENIWAAHSALSACDDLYDLAVVRWDKYFEWSPWNCILLTKDEATAHLKLANAEKAYGIGFIRKMKHRHTLAKNYFSQIPEMAPFLNAEMSNKNPAKNDLIN
;
A
#
# COMPACT_ATOMS: atom_id res chain seq x y z
N MET A 1 -31.04 -59.03 -19.29
CA MET A 1 -31.56 -60.02 -20.25
C MET A 1 -30.58 -61.17 -20.29
N SER A 2 -31.09 -62.32 -19.92
CA SER A 2 -30.40 -63.59 -19.63
C SER A 2 -29.83 -64.26 -20.87
N ALA A 3 -28.76 -65.04 -20.68
CA ALA A 3 -28.42 -66.32 -21.35
C ALA A 3 -26.92 -66.59 -21.06
N GLU A 4 -26.58 -67.55 -20.20
CA GLU A 4 -26.35 -68.98 -20.56
C GLU A 4 -24.95 -69.16 -21.19
N GLU A 5 -24.12 -70.16 -20.90
CA GLU A 5 -24.19 -71.32 -20.01
C GLU A 5 -22.85 -72.09 -20.14
N THR A 6 -22.57 -72.93 -19.13
CA THR A 6 -21.85 -74.22 -19.19
C THR A 6 -20.32 -74.24 -19.10
N ASN A 7 -19.67 -74.87 -18.10
CA ASN A 7 -19.81 -76.14 -17.36
C ASN A 7 -18.76 -77.19 -17.79
N GLN A 8 -18.33 -77.94 -16.78
CA GLN A 8 -17.61 -79.22 -16.77
C GLN A 8 -16.09 -79.18 -16.58
N SER A 9 -15.43 -79.92 -15.69
CA SER A 9 -15.69 -80.63 -14.41
C SER A 9 -14.69 -81.80 -14.34
N ILE A 10 -14.28 -82.17 -13.12
CA ILE A 10 -13.74 -83.48 -12.66
C ILE A 10 -12.25 -83.75 -12.94
N ASP A 11 -11.45 -84.38 -12.07
CA ASP A 11 -11.34 -84.58 -10.60
C ASP A 11 -10.20 -85.62 -10.42
N VAL A 12 -9.78 -85.85 -9.18
CA VAL A 12 -9.06 -87.06 -8.66
C VAL A 12 -7.52 -86.97 -8.44
N ALA A 13 -7.21 -86.50 -7.22
CA ALA A 13 -6.66 -87.24 -6.06
C ALA A 13 -5.14 -87.50 -5.83
N GLN A 14 -4.70 -86.96 -4.68
CA GLN A 14 -4.01 -87.58 -3.51
C GLN A 14 -2.48 -87.77 -3.53
N GLN A 15 -1.77 -86.92 -2.74
CA GLN A 15 -1.16 -87.17 -1.40
C GLN A 15 0.28 -87.74 -1.50
N THR A 16 1.34 -87.04 -1.10
CA THR A 16 1.70 -86.70 0.30
C THR A 16 2.83 -85.65 0.38
N ASP A 17 2.59 -84.63 1.20
CA ASP A 17 3.45 -83.90 2.16
C ASP A 17 4.97 -83.73 1.95
N VAL A 18 5.45 -82.47 1.92
CA VAL A 18 6.18 -81.79 3.03
C VAL A 18 6.63 -80.37 2.57
N GLU A 19 6.24 -79.37 3.38
CA GLU A 19 6.80 -77.99 3.57
C GLU A 19 6.54 -76.85 2.56
N THR A 20 5.33 -76.28 2.67
CA THR A 20 4.94 -74.85 2.81
C THR A 20 5.68 -73.71 2.06
N LYS A 21 4.93 -73.02 1.18
CA LYS A 21 5.07 -71.60 0.72
C LYS A 21 3.78 -70.81 1.13
N PRO A 22 3.48 -69.58 0.63
CA PRO A 22 3.91 -68.25 1.09
C PRO A 22 2.74 -67.24 1.33
N ASP A 23 3.09 -66.01 1.73
CA ASP A 23 2.44 -64.68 1.56
C ASP A 23 1.01 -64.35 2.09
N ASP A 24 0.96 -63.20 2.77
CA ASP A 24 -0.11 -62.20 2.99
C ASP A 24 -1.44 -62.57 3.70
N GLU A 25 -1.63 -62.05 4.93
CA GLU A 25 -2.71 -61.10 5.30
C GLU A 25 -2.68 -60.68 6.80
N LEU A 26 -2.94 -59.38 7.03
CA LEU A 26 -3.72 -58.74 8.11
C LEU A 26 -3.42 -58.98 9.62
N ALA A 27 -3.19 -57.83 10.28
CA ALA A 27 -3.87 -57.32 11.49
C ALA A 27 -4.14 -58.23 12.71
N GLN A 28 -3.72 -57.70 13.88
CA GLN A 28 -4.21 -57.97 15.26
C GLN A 28 -3.93 -59.39 15.78
N GLU A 29 -3.29 -59.65 16.92
CA GLU A 29 -3.28 -59.08 18.27
C GLU A 29 -2.13 -59.78 19.05
N LEU A 30 -1.65 -59.18 20.16
CA LEU A 30 -1.03 -59.77 21.38
C LEU A 30 -0.09 -58.72 21.99
N SER A 31 0.01 -58.49 23.30
CA SER A 31 -0.91 -58.54 24.43
C SER A 31 -0.15 -57.86 25.58
N GLU A 32 -0.88 -57.04 26.33
CA GLU A 32 -0.72 -56.79 27.77
C GLU A 32 0.67 -56.92 28.40
N LYS A 33 1.34 -55.77 28.53
CA LYS A 33 1.83 -55.25 29.83
C LYS A 33 2.32 -53.79 29.65
N ASP A 34 2.01 -52.99 30.67
CA ASP A 34 2.49 -51.61 30.91
C ASP A 34 1.75 -50.43 30.26
N ILE A 35 0.41 -50.51 30.18
CA ILE A 35 -0.46 -49.31 30.19
C ILE A 35 -1.61 -49.54 31.19
N VAL A 36 -1.27 -49.49 32.48
CA VAL A 36 -2.22 -49.28 33.57
C VAL A 36 -1.63 -48.17 34.44
N ASN A 37 -2.03 -46.92 34.21
CA ASN A 37 -2.12 -45.86 35.21
C ASN A 37 -2.50 -44.51 34.57
N SER A 38 -3.77 -44.35 34.21
CA SER A 38 -4.36 -43.00 34.05
C SER A 38 -5.88 -42.92 34.16
N GLU A 39 -6.61 -44.04 34.31
CA GLU A 39 -8.08 -44.04 34.46
C GLU A 39 -8.58 -44.39 35.88
N ASN A 40 -7.77 -44.16 36.92
CA ASN A 40 -8.13 -44.51 38.31
C ASN A 40 -8.18 -43.34 39.31
N ILE A 41 -8.30 -42.09 38.83
CA ILE A 41 -8.32 -40.89 39.71
C ILE A 41 -9.66 -40.13 39.67
N LEU A 42 -10.58 -40.44 38.74
CA LEU A 42 -11.87 -39.74 38.64
C LEU A 42 -13.07 -40.49 39.26
N THR A 43 -12.91 -41.76 39.65
CA THR A 43 -14.00 -42.55 40.27
C THR A 43 -13.87 -42.70 41.80
N LYS A 44 -12.83 -42.15 42.44
CA LYS A 44 -12.66 -42.14 43.91
C LYS A 44 -12.99 -40.82 44.61
N ARG A 45 -13.35 -39.75 43.88
CA ARG A 45 -13.76 -38.45 44.46
C ARG A 45 -15.28 -38.24 44.52
N ALA A 46 -16.07 -39.07 43.85
CA ALA A 46 -17.53 -38.97 43.79
C ALA A 46 -18.29 -39.76 44.88
N GLN A 47 -17.60 -40.45 45.80
CA GLN A 47 -18.23 -41.25 46.87
C GLN A 47 -17.97 -40.73 48.30
N ASN A 48 -17.30 -39.59 48.48
CA ASN A 48 -16.98 -39.01 49.80
C ASN A 48 -17.66 -37.66 50.11
N ILE A 49 -18.71 -37.26 49.36
CA ILE A 49 -19.50 -36.03 49.63
C ILE A 49 -20.97 -36.37 49.97
N LEU A 50 -21.23 -37.58 50.43
CA LEU A 50 -22.55 -38.02 50.89
C LEU A 50 -22.42 -38.85 52.18
N LYS A 51 -21.92 -38.20 53.23
CA LYS A 51 -22.11 -38.52 54.65
C LYS A 51 -21.50 -37.40 55.49
N GLU A 52 -22.22 -37.01 56.54
CA GLU A 52 -21.86 -36.02 57.58
C GLU A 52 -22.20 -34.54 57.28
N GLN A 53 -23.51 -34.28 57.19
CA GLN A 53 -24.11 -33.07 57.78
C GLN A 53 -25.33 -33.49 58.61
N THR A 54 -25.17 -33.61 59.92
CA THR A 54 -26.25 -33.54 60.92
C THR A 54 -25.67 -33.10 62.26
N HIS A 55 -26.39 -32.19 62.95
CA HIS A 55 -26.17 -31.61 64.28
C HIS A 55 -25.17 -30.43 64.33
N THR A 56 -25.46 -29.26 64.91
CA THR A 56 -26.47 -28.87 65.91
C THR A 56 -26.61 -27.35 65.99
N GLU A 57 -27.75 -26.92 66.54
CA GLU A 57 -28.22 -25.58 66.84
C GLU A 57 -27.38 -24.81 67.90
N GLY A 58 -27.52 -23.47 67.91
CA GLY A 58 -27.89 -22.76 69.15
C GLY A 58 -26.84 -21.92 69.91
N HIS A 59 -26.94 -20.60 69.73
CA HIS A 59 -26.91 -19.53 70.76
C HIS A 59 -25.67 -19.21 71.64
N ALA A 60 -25.22 -17.94 71.51
CA ALA A 60 -25.25 -16.86 72.52
C ALA A 60 -23.93 -16.13 72.88
N GLU A 61 -23.98 -14.82 72.63
CA GLU A 61 -23.57 -13.68 73.49
C GLU A 61 -22.11 -13.19 73.62
N MET A 62 -21.99 -11.89 73.29
CA MET A 62 -21.30 -10.80 74.01
C MET A 62 -19.81 -10.94 74.33
N LYS A 63 -18.96 -10.07 73.76
CA LYS A 63 -18.66 -8.70 74.23
C LYS A 63 -17.56 -8.05 73.39
N GLN A 64 -17.69 -6.74 73.27
CA GLN A 64 -16.74 -5.76 72.73
C GLN A 64 -15.43 -5.73 73.51
N GLN A 65 -14.33 -5.32 72.87
CA GLN A 65 -13.41 -4.23 73.27
C GLN A 65 -12.10 -4.34 72.44
N SER A 66 -11.78 -3.36 71.58
CA SER A 66 -10.93 -2.17 71.86
C SER A 66 -9.45 -2.58 72.01
N PHE A 67 -8.41 -1.88 71.56
CA PHE A 67 -8.11 -0.66 70.81
C PHE A 67 -6.56 -0.59 70.88
N SER A 68 -5.92 0.21 70.02
CA SER A 68 -4.56 0.79 70.18
C SER A 68 -3.36 -0.16 70.30
N GLU A 69 -2.13 0.20 69.95
CA GLU A 69 -1.44 1.21 69.13
C GLU A 69 0.04 1.01 69.53
N THR A 70 0.97 1.54 68.71
CA THR A 70 2.42 1.67 68.97
C THR A 70 3.20 0.35 68.90
N GLY A 71 4.25 0.17 68.08
CA GLY A 71 5.17 1.12 67.46
C GLY A 71 6.41 1.26 68.34
N THR A 72 7.50 0.53 68.05
CA THR A 72 8.92 0.96 68.24
C THR A 72 9.85 -0.02 67.51
N GLN A 73 10.86 0.54 66.83
CA GLN A 73 12.00 -0.11 66.17
C GLN A 73 12.83 -0.99 67.13
N MET A 74 13.51 -2.01 66.59
CA MET A 74 14.98 -2.16 66.67
C MET A 74 15.47 -3.41 65.89
N ASP A 75 16.46 -3.16 65.04
CA ASP A 75 17.61 -3.99 64.65
C ASP A 75 17.39 -5.46 64.28
N MET A 76 17.47 -5.73 62.96
CA MET A 76 17.47 -7.07 62.37
C MET A 76 18.86 -7.40 61.82
N GLU A 77 19.51 -8.39 62.45
CA GLU A 77 20.70 -9.09 61.96
C GLU A 77 20.40 -9.92 60.70
N CYS A 78 21.47 -10.16 59.95
CA CYS A 78 21.51 -10.82 58.64
C CYS A 78 21.05 -12.29 58.69
N ILE A 79 20.05 -12.66 57.88
CA ILE A 79 19.87 -14.02 57.34
C ILE A 79 19.28 -13.92 55.92
N GLU A 80 19.88 -14.65 54.98
CA GLU A 80 19.49 -14.82 53.57
C GLU A 80 18.06 -15.39 53.39
N PRO A 81 17.31 -15.00 52.34
CA PRO A 81 16.14 -15.77 51.92
C PRO A 81 16.37 -16.50 50.59
N GLN A 82 16.13 -17.81 50.64
CA GLN A 82 15.86 -18.66 49.49
C GLN A 82 14.39 -18.52 49.06
N ASN A 83 14.18 -18.45 47.75
CA ASN A 83 13.03 -18.91 46.95
C ASN A 83 11.61 -18.83 47.56
N GLU A 84 10.82 -17.86 47.09
CA GLU A 84 9.36 -17.87 47.14
C GLU A 84 8.80 -18.22 45.74
N GLU A 85 8.06 -19.33 45.66
CA GLU A 85 7.18 -19.68 44.55
C GLU A 85 5.75 -19.19 44.87
N GLU A 86 5.27 -18.18 44.15
CA GLU A 86 3.86 -17.78 44.13
C GLU A 86 3.09 -18.67 43.14
N ILE A 87 2.13 -19.44 43.65
CA ILE A 87 1.06 -20.05 42.84
C ILE A 87 -0.24 -19.30 43.18
N ASN A 88 -0.68 -18.49 42.22
CA ASN A 88 -1.96 -17.80 42.24
C ASN A 88 -3.10 -18.72 41.81
N TYR A 89 -4.15 -18.70 42.62
CA TYR A 89 -5.44 -19.35 42.41
C TYR A 89 -6.22 -18.68 41.27
N LEU A 90 -6.78 -19.50 40.37
CA LEU A 90 -7.81 -19.10 39.41
C LEU A 90 -9.12 -19.81 39.77
N GLU A 91 -10.08 -19.00 40.22
CA GLU A 91 -11.45 -19.39 40.52
C GLU A 91 -12.29 -19.21 39.25
N SER A 92 -12.93 -20.29 38.80
CA SER A 92 -13.81 -20.35 37.63
C SER A 92 -15.27 -20.23 38.06
N THR A 93 -15.97 -19.18 37.62
CA THR A 93 -17.43 -19.06 37.72
C THR A 93 -18.09 -19.67 36.48
N ALA A 94 -18.90 -20.70 36.68
CA ALA A 94 -19.81 -21.26 35.68
C ALA A 94 -21.15 -20.50 35.72
N THR A 95 -21.68 -20.17 34.54
CA THR A 95 -23.05 -19.68 34.33
C THR A 95 -23.88 -20.76 33.64
N ASP A 96 -25.08 -20.98 34.19
CA ASP A 96 -26.07 -21.97 33.78
C ASP A 96 -26.57 -21.81 32.33
N VAL A 97 -26.80 -22.94 31.68
CA VAL A 97 -27.50 -23.08 30.40
C VAL A 97 -28.95 -23.47 30.66
N ALA A 98 -29.88 -22.69 30.12
CA ALA A 98 -31.29 -23.08 29.96
C ALA A 98 -31.55 -23.45 28.50
N ASN A 99 -32.20 -24.61 28.31
CA ASN A 99 -32.59 -25.22 27.04
C ASN A 99 -33.71 -24.45 26.31
N SER A 100 -33.63 -24.37 24.98
CA SER A 100 -34.81 -24.52 24.12
C SER A 100 -34.40 -25.02 22.74
N SER A 101 -35.05 -26.12 22.33
CA SER A 101 -34.99 -26.80 21.04
C SER A 101 -35.76 -26.07 19.93
N LEU A 102 -35.30 -26.17 18.67
CA LEU A 102 -36.14 -26.31 17.46
C LEU A 102 -35.30 -26.45 16.17
N GLY A 103 -35.47 -27.59 15.47
CA GLY A 103 -35.83 -27.64 14.04
C GLY A 103 -34.78 -27.42 12.94
N VAL A 104 -34.22 -28.53 12.44
CA VAL A 104 -34.04 -28.97 11.03
C VAL A 104 -33.93 -27.93 9.89
N GLY A 105 -32.89 -28.06 9.04
CA GLY A 105 -32.96 -27.67 7.62
C GLY A 105 -31.65 -27.38 6.87
N LEU A 106 -31.07 -28.42 6.24
CA LEU A 106 -30.46 -28.48 4.91
C LEU A 106 -29.45 -27.42 4.37
N ASN A 107 -28.31 -27.98 3.93
CA ASN A 107 -27.57 -27.76 2.68
C ASN A 107 -26.75 -26.48 2.38
N ALA A 108 -25.58 -26.80 1.82
CA ALA A 108 -24.86 -26.16 0.70
C ALA A 108 -23.62 -25.32 1.01
N GLN A 109 -22.54 -25.77 0.36
CA GLN A 109 -21.25 -25.15 0.14
C GLN A 109 -21.41 -23.75 -0.45
N GLU A 110 -20.54 -22.81 -0.06
CA GLU A 110 -19.91 -21.91 -1.03
C GLU A 110 -18.65 -21.23 -0.49
N HIS A 111 -17.69 -21.10 -1.39
CA HIS A 111 -16.39 -20.47 -1.23
C HIS A 111 -16.52 -18.94 -1.11
N GLY A 112 -15.81 -18.34 -0.16
CA GLY A 112 -15.70 -16.88 -0.02
C GLY A 112 -14.26 -16.44 0.17
N HIS A 113 -13.67 -15.88 -0.88
CA HIS A 113 -12.40 -15.14 -0.86
C HIS A 113 -12.50 -13.91 0.04
N ILE A 114 -11.58 -13.78 1.00
CA ILE A 114 -11.42 -12.57 1.83
C ILE A 114 -10.48 -11.62 1.10
N VAL A 115 -11.02 -10.49 0.64
CA VAL A 115 -10.26 -9.33 0.17
C VAL A 115 -10.10 -8.37 1.34
N SER A 116 -8.85 -8.02 1.61
CA SER A 116 -8.38 -7.10 2.64
C SER A 116 -8.78 -5.65 2.34
N HIS A 117 -9.49 -5.01 3.27
CA HIS A 117 -9.67 -3.56 3.28
C HIS A 117 -8.68 -2.88 4.25
N SER A 118 -8.02 -1.87 3.67
CA SER A 118 -7.00 -1.00 4.24
C SER A 118 -7.53 -0.12 5.38
N THR A 119 -6.69 0.04 6.40
CA THR A 119 -6.87 0.88 7.58
C THR A 119 -6.55 2.34 7.28
N ASP A 120 -7.49 3.26 7.51
CA ASP A 120 -7.21 4.69 7.62
C ASP A 120 -7.30 5.16 9.08
N LYS A 121 -6.31 5.98 9.42
CA LYS A 121 -5.93 6.44 10.76
C LYS A 121 -6.83 7.59 11.22
N LEU A 122 -7.33 7.51 12.45
CA LEU A 122 -7.90 8.64 13.19
C LEU A 122 -6.94 9.01 14.32
N ASN A 123 -6.36 10.20 14.25
CA ASN A 123 -5.74 10.87 15.39
C ASN A 123 -6.76 11.88 15.94
N THR A 124 -7.08 11.73 17.22
CA THR A 124 -7.77 12.73 18.03
C THR A 124 -6.91 12.99 19.24
N ASP A 125 -6.64 14.25 19.55
CA ASP A 125 -6.36 14.70 20.92
C ASP A 125 -7.00 16.08 21.14
N GLU A 126 -7.50 16.22 22.36
CA GLU A 126 -8.43 17.22 22.90
C GLU A 126 -7.73 18.37 23.66
N GLU A 127 -8.58 19.26 24.18
CA GLU A 127 -8.45 20.15 25.36
C GLU A 127 -8.30 21.66 25.09
N ARG A 128 -9.38 22.46 25.27
CA ARG A 128 -9.88 23.16 26.51
C ARG A 128 -9.10 24.47 26.79
N THR A 129 -9.62 25.64 27.18
CA THR A 129 -10.89 26.16 27.73
C THR A 129 -10.80 27.70 27.81
N GLU A 130 -11.95 28.42 27.71
CA GLU A 130 -12.38 29.66 28.44
C GLU A 130 -11.49 30.95 28.36
N GLU A 131 -11.92 32.22 28.34
CA GLU A 131 -13.21 32.94 28.38
C GLU A 131 -12.96 34.46 28.05
N VAL A 132 -13.98 35.14 27.49
CA VAL A 132 -14.36 36.58 27.59
C VAL A 132 -13.42 37.72 27.10
N GLY A 133 -13.96 38.60 26.22
CA GLY A 133 -13.64 40.06 26.25
C GLY A 133 -13.44 40.82 24.93
N VAL A 134 -14.53 41.11 24.21
CA VAL A 134 -14.86 42.31 23.40
C VAL A 134 -13.76 43.27 22.83
N CYS A 135 -13.94 43.55 21.52
CA CYS A 135 -13.71 44.79 20.72
C CYS A 135 -12.54 44.89 19.71
N ILE A 136 -12.94 44.86 18.42
CA ILE A 136 -12.59 45.72 17.26
C ILE A 136 -11.10 45.96 16.95
N GLN A 137 -10.61 45.42 15.82
CA GLN A 137 -10.11 46.19 14.65
C GLN A 137 -9.77 45.25 13.47
N MET A 138 -9.96 45.79 12.26
CA MET A 138 -9.69 45.17 10.96
C MET A 138 -8.18 45.07 10.70
N ASP A 139 -7.72 43.99 10.06
CA ASP A 139 -7.07 44.07 8.73
C ASP A 139 -6.64 42.70 8.17
N THR A 140 -6.88 42.59 6.86
CA THR A 140 -6.37 41.72 5.79
C THR A 140 -5.40 40.56 6.10
N ALA A 141 -5.76 39.36 5.61
CA ALA A 141 -4.80 38.33 5.21
C ALA A 141 -5.14 37.78 3.82
N ILE A 142 -4.10 37.72 2.99
CA ILE A 142 -3.99 37.22 1.63
C ILE A 142 -3.92 35.69 1.68
N ASP A 143 -4.66 35.01 0.82
CA ASP A 143 -4.52 33.56 0.63
C ASP A 143 -4.14 33.28 -0.83
N GLN A 144 -2.95 32.74 -1.03
CA GLN A 144 -2.42 32.19 -2.28
C GLN A 144 -2.52 30.67 -2.19
N CYS A 145 -3.22 30.04 -3.13
CA CYS A 145 -3.10 28.61 -3.36
C CYS A 145 -2.96 28.32 -4.85
N SER A 146 -1.78 27.80 -5.22
CA SER A 146 -1.44 27.30 -6.55
C SER A 146 -1.91 25.86 -6.70
N SER A 147 -2.63 25.54 -7.78
CA SER A 147 -2.92 24.17 -8.19
C SER A 147 -2.20 23.83 -9.49
N LYS A 148 -1.37 22.78 -9.43
CA LYS A 148 -0.75 22.12 -10.58
C LYS A 148 -1.72 21.09 -11.17
N SER A 149 -1.79 21.09 -12.50
CA SER A 149 -2.50 20.17 -13.38
C SER A 149 -1.92 18.75 -13.37
N ARG A 150 -2.79 17.74 -13.47
CA ARG A 150 -2.45 16.40 -13.95
C ARG A 150 -3.58 15.88 -14.84
N GLN A 151 -3.22 15.48 -16.06
CA GLN A 151 -4.07 14.92 -17.11
C GLN A 151 -4.25 13.40 -16.97
N GLU A 152 -5.49 12.99 -17.27
CA GLU A 152 -5.97 11.88 -18.13
C GLU A 152 -5.48 10.44 -17.94
N HIS A 153 -6.47 9.53 -17.81
CA HIS A 153 -6.46 8.22 -18.46
C HIS A 153 -7.88 7.79 -18.87
N VAL A 154 -7.91 7.05 -19.98
CA VAL A 154 -9.05 6.66 -20.84
C VAL A 154 -9.82 5.44 -20.32
N LEU A 155 -11.08 5.37 -20.74
CA LEU A 155 -12.18 4.42 -20.50
C LEU A 155 -11.89 2.93 -20.73
N ASP A 156 -12.71 2.07 -20.09
CA ASP A 156 -13.28 0.89 -20.74
C ASP A 156 -14.71 0.58 -20.26
N VAL A 157 -15.53 0.06 -21.19
CA VAL A 157 -17.01 0.07 -21.24
C VAL A 157 -17.63 -1.22 -20.69
N LYS A 158 -18.80 -1.15 -20.01
CA LYS A 158 -19.88 -2.15 -20.11
C LYS A 158 -21.26 -1.50 -20.02
N GLN A 159 -22.10 -1.82 -21.01
CA GLN A 159 -23.52 -1.45 -21.16
C GLN A 159 -24.41 -2.42 -20.36
N GLU A 160 -25.56 -1.93 -19.89
CA GLU A 160 -26.82 -2.69 -19.89
C GLU A 160 -28.03 -1.74 -19.74
N GLU A 161 -29.03 -2.00 -20.57
CA GLU A 161 -30.31 -1.30 -20.74
C GLU A 161 -31.37 -1.91 -19.82
N ASP A 162 -32.31 -1.11 -19.30
CA ASP A 162 -33.77 -1.30 -19.49
C ASP A 162 -34.65 -0.53 -18.47
N LEU A 163 -35.46 0.38 -19.05
CA LEU A 163 -36.92 0.58 -18.88
C LEU A 163 -37.58 0.34 -17.51
N ALA A 164 -38.14 1.41 -16.91
CA ALA A 164 -39.60 1.56 -16.77
C ALA A 164 -39.99 2.88 -16.08
N THR A 165 -40.75 3.68 -16.83
CA THR A 165 -41.50 4.88 -16.50
C THR A 165 -42.58 4.69 -15.41
N GLY A 166 -42.73 5.70 -14.56
CA GLY A 166 -43.93 5.99 -13.79
C GLY A 166 -44.16 7.51 -13.78
N ASN A 167 -44.99 8.00 -14.70
CA ASN A 167 -45.37 9.40 -14.84
C ASN A 167 -46.35 9.83 -13.73
N MET A 168 -46.18 11.03 -13.19
CA MET A 168 -47.31 11.92 -12.89
C MET A 168 -46.89 13.38 -13.12
N SER A 169 -47.62 13.97 -14.08
CA SER A 169 -47.57 15.30 -14.65
C SER A 169 -48.14 16.37 -13.74
N ILE A 170 -47.56 17.59 -13.78
CA ILE A 170 -48.28 18.87 -13.67
C ILE A 170 -47.61 19.84 -14.65
N GLU A 171 -48.46 20.47 -15.48
CA GLU A 171 -48.18 21.38 -16.59
C GLU A 171 -47.80 22.78 -16.10
N GLU A 172 -46.98 23.50 -16.87
CA GLU A 172 -47.11 24.95 -17.05
C GLU A 172 -46.51 25.33 -18.43
N GLU A 173 -47.39 25.83 -19.30
CA GLU A 173 -47.16 26.30 -20.65
C GLU A 173 -46.38 27.61 -20.68
N THR A 174 -45.48 27.78 -21.66
CA THR A 174 -45.20 29.10 -22.26
C THR A 174 -44.91 28.94 -23.75
N ASP A 175 -45.87 29.41 -24.55
CA ASP A 175 -45.77 29.55 -25.99
C ASP A 175 -44.75 30.63 -26.38
N VAL A 176 -43.93 30.33 -27.38
CA VAL A 176 -43.07 31.28 -28.10
C VAL A 176 -43.59 31.36 -29.52
N GLU A 177 -44.25 32.46 -29.88
CA GLU A 177 -44.56 32.78 -31.28
C GLU A 177 -43.40 33.56 -31.91
N ASP A 178 -42.82 32.96 -32.94
CA ASP A 178 -41.93 33.57 -33.93
C ASP A 178 -42.69 34.56 -34.82
N HIS A 179 -42.18 35.79 -34.97
CA HIS A 179 -42.57 36.68 -36.06
C HIS A 179 -41.36 37.13 -36.89
N LYS A 180 -41.31 36.57 -38.11
CA LYS A 180 -40.53 37.05 -39.27
C LYS A 180 -41.02 38.44 -39.68
N VAL A 181 -40.09 39.37 -39.91
CA VAL A 181 -40.39 40.69 -40.51
C VAL A 181 -40.09 40.67 -42.01
N ASN A 182 -41.10 41.01 -42.81
CA ASN A 182 -41.04 41.25 -44.27
C ASN A 182 -40.37 42.60 -44.58
N PRO A 183 -39.52 42.74 -45.62
CA PRO A 183 -38.72 43.94 -45.87
C PRO A 183 -39.27 44.87 -46.98
N GLU A 184 -40.54 45.30 -46.92
CA GLU A 184 -41.13 46.14 -48.00
C GLU A 184 -41.91 47.41 -47.56
N ALA A 185 -41.80 47.88 -46.31
CA ALA A 185 -42.65 48.99 -45.84
C ALA A 185 -41.93 50.32 -45.52
N ASN A 186 -40.69 50.52 -45.96
CA ASN A 186 -39.87 51.64 -45.48
C ASN A 186 -39.34 52.52 -46.63
N SER A 187 -40.25 53.17 -47.35
CA SER A 187 -39.90 54.26 -48.27
C SER A 187 -39.75 55.55 -47.47
N PHE A 188 -38.51 56.05 -47.35
CA PHE A 188 -38.19 57.27 -46.60
C PHE A 188 -37.84 58.44 -47.54
N GLY A 189 -38.24 59.65 -47.17
CA GLY A 189 -37.82 60.90 -47.80
C GLY A 189 -36.96 61.72 -46.84
N GLU A 190 -35.95 62.42 -47.35
CA GLU A 190 -35.11 63.31 -46.55
C GLU A 190 -35.78 64.69 -46.42
N VAL A 191 -36.07 65.11 -45.19
CA VAL A 191 -36.68 66.42 -44.91
C VAL A 191 -35.61 67.32 -44.32
N LYS A 192 -35.30 68.41 -45.03
CA LYS A 192 -34.43 69.50 -44.56
C LYS A 192 -35.30 70.60 -43.99
N ILE A 193 -35.23 70.82 -42.69
CA ILE A 193 -35.99 71.86 -42.02
C ILE A 193 -35.07 73.00 -41.66
N ILE A 194 -35.39 74.20 -42.15
CA ILE A 194 -34.75 75.43 -41.71
C ILE A 194 -35.53 75.97 -40.51
N LEU A 195 -34.85 76.16 -39.38
CA LEU A 195 -35.43 76.76 -38.18
C LEU A 195 -35.26 78.28 -38.25
N ALA A 196 -36.34 79.05 -38.38
CA ALA A 196 -36.28 80.52 -38.36
C ALA A 196 -36.59 81.07 -36.95
N PRO A 197 -35.93 82.14 -36.49
CA PRO A 197 -35.14 83.10 -37.27
C PRO A 197 -33.65 82.78 -37.44
N ASP A 198 -33.10 81.80 -36.72
CA ASP A 198 -31.64 81.57 -36.63
C ASP A 198 -31.01 80.93 -37.89
N GLY A 199 -31.83 80.34 -38.77
CA GLY A 199 -31.40 79.81 -40.08
C GLY A 199 -30.73 78.43 -40.03
N ASP A 200 -30.76 77.75 -38.89
CA ASP A 200 -30.16 76.43 -38.71
C ASP A 200 -30.91 75.35 -39.49
N VAL A 201 -30.17 74.48 -40.18
CA VAL A 201 -30.74 73.41 -41.01
C VAL A 201 -30.63 72.06 -40.32
N VAL A 202 -31.77 71.42 -40.06
CA VAL A 202 -31.86 70.05 -39.52
C VAL A 202 -32.30 69.12 -40.65
N THR A 203 -31.50 68.09 -40.94
CA THR A 203 -31.84 67.08 -41.96
C THR A 203 -32.19 65.77 -41.28
N MET A 204 -33.40 65.25 -41.51
CA MET A 204 -33.86 63.97 -40.95
C MET A 204 -34.68 63.19 -41.98
N ALA A 205 -34.61 61.86 -41.91
CA ALA A 205 -35.41 60.99 -42.77
C ALA A 205 -36.75 60.68 -42.10
N PHE A 206 -37.85 60.94 -42.80
CA PHE A 206 -39.21 60.59 -42.36
C PHE A 206 -39.86 59.64 -43.38
N SER A 207 -40.79 58.80 -42.91
CA SER A 207 -41.62 58.02 -43.83
C SER A 207 -42.45 58.99 -44.67
N ILE A 208 -42.52 58.78 -45.98
CA ILE A 208 -43.20 59.71 -46.89
C ILE A 208 -44.72 59.75 -46.62
N SER A 209 -45.26 58.69 -46.00
CA SER A 209 -46.66 58.61 -45.56
C SER A 209 -46.98 59.45 -44.32
N ASN A 210 -45.97 60.04 -43.65
CA ASN A 210 -46.20 60.82 -42.44
C ASN A 210 -46.88 62.14 -42.78
N SER A 211 -47.84 62.51 -41.95
CA SER A 211 -48.49 63.82 -42.04
C SER A 211 -47.59 64.91 -41.46
N ILE A 212 -47.81 66.14 -41.88
CA ILE A 212 -47.10 67.30 -41.33
C ILE A 212 -47.40 67.46 -39.82
N ARG A 213 -48.55 66.97 -39.36
CA ARG A 213 -48.85 66.87 -37.93
C ARG A 213 -47.89 65.97 -37.17
N ASP A 214 -47.56 64.81 -37.72
CA ASP A 214 -46.62 63.88 -37.10
C ASP A 214 -45.21 64.49 -37.01
N LEU A 215 -44.86 65.27 -38.04
CA LEU A 215 -43.63 66.04 -38.09
C LEU A 215 -43.61 67.15 -37.02
N LYS A 216 -44.70 67.91 -36.87
CA LYS A 216 -44.85 68.90 -35.78
C LYS A 216 -44.77 68.26 -34.40
N ASN A 217 -45.43 67.12 -34.19
CA ASN A 217 -45.39 66.39 -32.92
C ASN A 217 -44.00 65.89 -32.59
N TYR A 218 -43.27 65.41 -33.59
CA TYR A 218 -41.88 65.01 -33.43
C TYR A 218 -41.02 66.18 -32.94
N PHE A 219 -41.05 67.32 -33.64
CA PHE A 219 -40.28 68.49 -33.24
C PHE A 219 -40.78 69.14 -31.95
N ALA A 220 -42.08 69.10 -31.67
CA ALA A 220 -42.67 69.56 -30.42
C ALA A 220 -42.11 68.77 -29.22
N SER A 221 -42.04 67.44 -29.34
CA SER A 221 -41.46 66.59 -28.30
C SER A 221 -39.96 66.83 -28.13
N GLN A 222 -39.24 67.02 -29.23
CA GLN A 222 -37.79 67.10 -29.25
C GLN A 222 -37.28 68.48 -28.78
N LEU A 223 -37.97 69.55 -29.16
CA LEU A 223 -37.65 70.94 -28.79
C LEU A 223 -38.37 71.39 -27.51
N LYS A 224 -39.29 70.58 -26.98
CA LYS A 224 -40.19 70.90 -25.84
C LYS A 224 -41.02 72.18 -26.08
N ILE A 225 -41.46 72.37 -27.32
CA ILE A 225 -42.34 73.47 -27.72
C ILE A 225 -43.73 72.88 -28.01
N PRO A 226 -44.85 73.50 -27.58
CA PRO A 226 -46.18 73.00 -27.90
C PRO A 226 -46.46 72.95 -29.42
N GLU A 227 -47.05 71.85 -29.90
CA GLU A 227 -47.45 71.65 -31.31
C GLU A 227 -48.24 72.83 -31.88
N THR A 228 -49.10 73.46 -31.06
CA THR A 228 -49.98 74.57 -31.46
C THR A 228 -49.25 75.85 -31.83
N ILE A 229 -48.00 76.01 -31.41
CA ILE A 229 -47.19 77.22 -31.64
C ILE A 229 -46.23 77.01 -32.82
N ILE A 230 -46.03 75.77 -33.26
CA ILE A 230 -45.15 75.43 -34.38
C ILE A 230 -45.91 75.54 -35.71
N GLN A 231 -45.40 76.37 -36.61
CA GLN A 231 -45.91 76.53 -37.97
C GLN A 231 -44.84 76.11 -38.98
N ILE A 232 -45.23 75.29 -39.96
CA ILE A 232 -44.36 74.82 -41.03
C ILE A 232 -44.79 75.47 -42.34
N LEU A 233 -43.84 76.04 -43.07
CA LEU A 233 -44.01 76.64 -44.38
C LEU A 233 -43.25 75.85 -45.44
N PHE A 234 -43.85 75.77 -46.62
CA PHE A 234 -43.22 75.22 -47.82
C PHE A 234 -43.34 76.28 -48.92
N GLU A 235 -42.21 76.73 -49.46
CA GLU A 235 -42.12 77.80 -50.48
C GLU A 235 -42.95 79.06 -50.15
N GLY A 236 -42.97 79.44 -48.86
CA GLY A 236 -43.71 80.62 -48.37
C GLY A 236 -45.20 80.39 -48.09
N ARG A 237 -45.73 79.19 -48.32
CA ARG A 237 -47.12 78.81 -48.00
C ARG A 237 -47.19 78.03 -46.69
N VAL A 238 -48.14 78.37 -45.83
CA VAL A 238 -48.44 77.59 -44.61
C VAL A 238 -49.04 76.24 -44.99
N VAL A 239 -48.39 75.17 -44.55
CA VAL A 239 -48.78 73.78 -44.80
C VAL A 239 -49.80 73.33 -43.77
N LYS A 240 -50.84 72.60 -44.19
CA LYS A 240 -51.90 72.13 -43.28
C LYS A 240 -51.51 70.80 -42.63
N ASP A 241 -51.94 70.58 -41.40
CA ASP A 241 -51.53 69.42 -40.58
C ASP A 241 -51.87 68.05 -41.20
N HIS A 242 -52.90 67.97 -42.07
CA HIS A 242 -53.32 66.72 -42.72
C HIS A 242 -52.63 66.45 -44.06
N GLU A 243 -51.83 67.38 -44.59
CA GLU A 243 -51.05 67.17 -45.82
C GLU A 243 -49.87 66.24 -45.48
N THR A 244 -49.63 65.24 -46.33
CA THR A 244 -48.50 64.30 -46.19
C THR A 244 -47.29 64.78 -46.98
N LEU A 245 -46.11 64.20 -46.72
CA LEU A 245 -44.91 64.52 -47.51
C LEU A 245 -45.08 64.15 -49.00
N VAL A 246 -45.89 63.15 -49.34
CA VAL A 246 -46.25 62.85 -50.75
C VAL A 246 -47.01 64.02 -51.37
N ASP A 247 -47.97 64.62 -50.66
CA ASP A 247 -48.81 65.72 -51.15
C ASP A 247 -47.99 67.00 -51.38
N LEU A 248 -46.86 67.14 -50.71
CA LEU A 248 -45.87 68.21 -50.91
C LEU A 248 -44.86 67.90 -52.04
N GLY A 249 -45.02 66.77 -52.73
CA GLY A 249 -44.24 66.41 -53.92
C GLY A 249 -42.98 65.56 -53.65
N VAL A 250 -42.84 64.94 -52.47
CA VAL A 250 -41.64 64.14 -52.12
C VAL A 250 -41.70 62.74 -52.70
N THR A 251 -40.76 62.39 -53.59
CA THR A 251 -40.55 61.02 -54.08
C THR A 251 -39.75 60.17 -53.08
N PRO A 252 -39.79 58.82 -53.14
CA PRO A 252 -38.93 57.97 -52.33
C PRO A 252 -37.44 58.30 -52.52
N HIS A 253 -36.72 58.52 -51.43
CA HIS A 253 -35.35 59.04 -51.37
C HIS A 253 -35.16 60.48 -51.91
N GLY A 254 -36.25 61.22 -52.15
CA GLY A 254 -36.23 62.63 -52.51
C GLY A 254 -36.03 63.53 -51.30
N THR A 255 -35.50 64.74 -51.54
CA THR A 255 -35.26 65.74 -50.51
C THR A 255 -36.27 66.88 -50.60
N ILE A 256 -36.89 67.27 -49.48
CA ILE A 256 -37.74 68.47 -49.41
C ILE A 256 -37.19 69.47 -48.40
N GLN A 257 -37.37 70.75 -48.67
CA GLN A 257 -36.95 71.84 -47.79
C GLN A 257 -38.18 72.53 -47.20
N LEU A 258 -38.33 72.49 -45.88
CA LEU A 258 -39.42 73.10 -45.13
C LEU A 258 -38.87 74.16 -44.18
N GLU A 259 -39.60 75.25 -43.96
CA GLU A 259 -39.24 76.27 -42.97
C GLU A 259 -40.14 76.12 -41.74
N MET A 260 -39.55 76.06 -40.55
CA MET A 260 -40.28 75.98 -39.29
C MET A 260 -40.14 77.27 -38.52
N ILE A 261 -41.28 77.85 -38.14
CA ILE A 261 -41.39 79.11 -37.40
C ILE A 261 -42.23 78.88 -36.13
N SER A 262 -41.88 79.56 -35.05
CA SER A 262 -42.73 79.66 -33.85
C SER A 262 -43.63 80.89 -33.94
N LEU A 263 -44.93 80.71 -33.66
CA LEU A 263 -45.92 81.79 -33.58
C LEU A 263 -45.70 82.71 -32.35
N ASP A 264 -44.95 82.25 -31.33
CA ASP A 264 -44.57 83.03 -30.15
C ASP A 264 -43.04 82.91 -29.91
N PRO A 265 -42.23 83.68 -30.66
CA PRO A 265 -40.78 83.59 -30.61
C PRO A 265 -40.17 84.16 -29.31
N GLU A 266 -40.91 84.95 -28.52
CA GLU A 266 -40.40 85.52 -27.26
C GLU A 266 -40.38 84.49 -26.12
N ASN A 267 -41.41 83.65 -26.02
CA ASN A 267 -41.48 82.59 -25.00
C ASN A 267 -40.95 81.23 -25.49
N PHE A 268 -41.10 80.93 -26.78
CA PHE A 268 -40.75 79.62 -27.36
C PHE A 268 -39.91 79.78 -28.64
N SER A 269 -38.62 80.09 -28.47
CA SER A 269 -37.67 80.20 -29.59
C SER A 269 -37.26 78.82 -30.12
N VAL A 270 -37.36 78.61 -31.42
CA VAL A 270 -36.89 77.39 -32.11
C VAL A 270 -35.36 77.47 -32.26
N LYS A 271 -34.61 76.71 -31.45
CA LYS A 271 -33.13 76.67 -31.48
C LYS A 271 -32.61 75.29 -31.89
N ALA A 272 -31.45 75.22 -32.55
CA ALA A 272 -30.88 73.96 -33.01
C ALA A 272 -30.68 72.90 -31.90
N LEU A 273 -31.02 71.67 -32.26
CA LEU A 273 -30.89 70.47 -31.43
C LEU A 273 -29.42 70.18 -31.10
N LYS A 274 -28.95 70.57 -29.91
CA LYS A 274 -27.76 69.95 -29.32
C LYS A 274 -28.17 68.57 -28.80
N LEU A 275 -28.03 67.53 -29.63
CA LEU A 275 -28.05 66.14 -29.17
C LEU A 275 -27.07 66.01 -28.01
N GLN A 276 -27.59 65.79 -26.80
CA GLN A 276 -26.78 65.57 -25.61
C GLN A 276 -25.99 64.26 -25.80
N GLN A 277 -24.73 64.39 -26.19
CA GLN A 277 -23.74 63.32 -26.04
C GLN A 277 -23.37 63.20 -24.56
N GLU A 278 -24.19 62.49 -23.79
CA GLU A 278 -23.70 61.93 -22.52
C GLU A 278 -22.96 60.62 -22.80
N ASN A 279 -21.71 60.56 -22.34
CA ASN A 279 -20.77 59.44 -22.28
C ASN A 279 -20.03 59.06 -23.58
N ASN A 280 -18.89 59.74 -23.77
CA ASN A 280 -17.90 59.45 -24.80
C ASN A 280 -17.04 58.23 -24.38
N MET A 281 -17.57 57.03 -24.50
CA MET A 281 -16.82 55.77 -24.34
C MET A 281 -16.74 55.12 -25.73
N PRO A 282 -15.55 54.98 -26.35
CA PRO A 282 -15.44 54.53 -27.73
C PRO A 282 -15.87 53.06 -27.88
N ASP A 283 -16.47 52.70 -29.02
CA ASP A 283 -16.97 51.34 -29.30
C ASP A 283 -15.85 50.30 -29.42
N VAL A 284 -14.60 50.76 -29.53
CA VAL A 284 -13.41 49.95 -29.54
C VAL A 284 -12.37 50.57 -28.61
N ILE A 285 -11.87 49.78 -27.66
CA ILE A 285 -10.76 50.17 -26.79
C ILE A 285 -9.57 49.23 -27.01
N THR A 286 -8.37 49.80 -27.10
CA THR A 286 -7.13 49.02 -27.10
C THR A 286 -6.64 48.87 -25.66
N VAL A 287 -6.76 47.66 -25.11
CA VAL A 287 -6.37 47.35 -23.73
C VAL A 287 -5.03 46.61 -23.75
N ARG A 288 -4.02 47.17 -23.11
CA ARG A 288 -2.72 46.51 -22.91
C ARG A 288 -2.82 45.51 -21.76
N VAL A 289 -2.80 44.22 -22.07
CA VAL A 289 -2.91 43.12 -21.11
C VAL A 289 -1.58 42.38 -20.99
N GLN A 290 -1.14 42.14 -19.75
CA GLN A 290 0.08 41.38 -19.47
C GLN A 290 -0.21 39.88 -19.51
N THR A 291 0.47 39.14 -20.38
CA THR A 291 0.22 37.69 -20.56
C THR A 291 1.11 36.81 -19.67
N ASP A 292 2.38 37.18 -19.46
CA ASP A 292 3.36 36.57 -18.54
C ASP A 292 4.45 37.60 -18.16
N GLU A 293 5.35 37.31 -17.21
CA GLU A 293 6.37 38.25 -16.68
C GLU A 293 7.09 39.04 -17.80
N GLY A 294 6.74 40.33 -17.92
CA GLY A 294 7.36 41.29 -18.86
C GLY A 294 6.79 41.36 -20.29
N SER A 295 5.79 40.55 -20.67
CA SER A 295 5.17 40.62 -22.01
C SER A 295 3.78 41.25 -22.00
N TYR A 296 3.61 42.31 -22.79
CA TYR A 296 2.33 43.02 -22.96
C TYR A 296 1.74 42.75 -24.34
N ARG A 297 0.45 42.42 -24.41
CA ARG A 297 -0.34 42.34 -25.65
C ARG A 297 -1.38 43.45 -25.66
N ASP A 298 -1.42 44.22 -26.73
CA ASP A 298 -2.47 45.20 -26.96
C ASP A 298 -3.66 44.46 -27.60
N LEU A 299 -4.74 44.29 -26.83
CA LEU A 299 -5.98 43.64 -27.26
C LEU A 299 -6.99 44.70 -27.68
N VAL A 300 -7.53 44.55 -28.89
CA VAL A 300 -8.65 45.36 -29.37
C VAL A 300 -9.93 44.74 -28.79
N VAL A 301 -10.62 45.47 -27.93
CA VAL A 301 -11.88 45.04 -27.30
C VAL A 301 -13.01 45.86 -27.88
N GLU A 302 -13.94 45.17 -28.53
CA GLU A 302 -15.20 45.74 -29.01
C GLU A 302 -16.20 45.81 -27.85
N ILE A 303 -16.83 46.97 -27.68
CA ILE A 303 -17.77 47.24 -26.59
C ILE A 303 -19.18 47.29 -27.18
N GLU A 304 -20.00 46.31 -26.83
CA GLU A 304 -21.40 46.27 -27.23
C GLU A 304 -22.28 47.05 -26.24
N ARG A 305 -22.95 48.11 -26.72
CA ARG A 305 -23.86 48.93 -25.90
C ARG A 305 -25.27 48.39 -26.02
N LEU A 306 -25.73 47.73 -24.95
CA LEU A 306 -27.09 47.24 -24.87
C LEU A 306 -28.02 48.35 -24.38
N ASN A 307 -29.07 48.66 -25.15
CA ASN A 307 -30.03 49.73 -24.86
C ASN A 307 -31.05 49.39 -23.75
N TYR A 308 -30.82 48.31 -23.01
CA TYR A 308 -31.69 47.87 -21.92
C TYR A 308 -30.96 47.83 -20.58
N ARG A 309 -31.72 48.00 -19.50
CA ARG A 309 -31.19 47.95 -18.14
C ARG A 309 -30.87 46.50 -17.75
N LYS A 310 -29.59 46.20 -17.53
CA LYS A 310 -29.13 44.86 -17.17
C LYS A 310 -29.72 44.38 -15.82
N PRO A 311 -30.25 43.15 -15.73
CA PRO A 311 -30.72 42.58 -14.47
C PRO A 311 -29.55 42.30 -13.51
N TYR A 312 -29.78 42.47 -12.21
CA TYR A 312 -28.76 42.26 -11.19
C TYR A 312 -28.58 40.77 -10.85
N LEU A 313 -27.67 40.11 -11.56
CA LEU A 313 -27.36 38.67 -11.41
C LEU A 313 -26.16 38.40 -10.48
N GLY A 314 -25.89 39.32 -9.54
CA GLY A 314 -24.78 39.24 -8.60
C GLY A 314 -23.75 40.36 -8.78
N GLY A 315 -23.09 40.72 -7.67
CA GLY A 315 -22.17 41.84 -7.61
C GLY A 315 -22.10 42.50 -6.24
N TYR A 316 -21.63 43.74 -6.21
CA TYR A 316 -21.60 44.57 -5.00
C TYR A 316 -22.34 45.88 -5.24
N ARG A 317 -23.11 46.35 -4.25
CA ARG A 317 -23.74 47.67 -4.27
C ARG A 317 -23.06 48.57 -3.24
N HIS A 318 -22.53 49.69 -3.70
CA HIS A 318 -21.95 50.68 -2.79
C HIS A 318 -23.06 51.35 -1.97
N LYS A 319 -22.94 51.31 -0.63
CA LYS A 319 -24.02 51.72 0.28
C LYS A 319 -24.33 53.22 0.24
N ALA A 320 -23.32 54.07 0.07
CA ALA A 320 -23.48 55.53 0.11
C ALA A 320 -23.86 56.15 -1.25
N THR A 321 -23.29 55.63 -2.34
CA THR A 321 -23.53 56.16 -3.70
C THR A 321 -24.58 55.38 -4.48
N GLY A 322 -24.96 54.20 -4.00
CA GLY A 322 -25.94 53.33 -4.65
C GLY A 322 -25.44 52.64 -5.93
N VAL A 323 -24.20 52.89 -6.35
CA VAL A 323 -23.58 52.34 -7.57
C VAL A 323 -23.48 50.82 -7.48
N VAL A 324 -23.87 50.13 -8.56
CA VAL A 324 -23.92 48.68 -8.64
C VAL A 324 -22.77 48.17 -9.50
N PHE A 325 -21.90 47.36 -8.92
CA PHE A 325 -20.80 46.67 -9.59
C PHE A 325 -21.22 45.25 -9.88
N HIS A 326 -21.34 44.86 -11.16
CA HIS A 326 -21.67 43.49 -11.54
C HIS A 326 -20.44 42.58 -11.56
N HIS A 327 -20.61 41.26 -11.36
CA HIS A 327 -19.51 40.31 -11.55
C HIS A 327 -19.07 40.20 -13.02
N ALA A 328 -17.77 39.97 -13.26
CA ALA A 328 -17.17 39.87 -14.59
C ALA A 328 -17.85 38.82 -15.48
N GLY A 329 -18.21 37.65 -14.93
CA GLY A 329 -18.89 36.58 -15.67
C GLY A 329 -20.29 36.94 -16.19
N THR A 330 -20.90 38.02 -15.69
CA THR A 330 -22.16 38.54 -16.25
C THR A 330 -21.91 39.57 -17.35
N GLN A 331 -20.73 40.18 -17.38
CA GLN A 331 -20.38 41.31 -18.25
C GLN A 331 -19.77 40.86 -19.59
N THR A 332 -19.19 39.66 -19.64
CA THR A 332 -18.60 39.08 -20.84
C THR A 332 -19.36 37.83 -21.25
N VAL A 333 -19.52 37.61 -22.56
CA VAL A 333 -20.01 36.32 -23.07
C VAL A 333 -19.00 35.23 -22.68
N PRO A 334 -19.43 34.13 -22.03
CA PRO A 334 -18.50 33.06 -21.66
C PRO A 334 -17.86 32.47 -22.92
N LYS A 335 -16.55 32.19 -22.86
CA LYS A 335 -15.81 31.57 -23.96
C LYS A 335 -16.47 30.22 -24.30
N LYS A 336 -16.97 30.08 -25.53
CA LYS A 336 -17.46 28.78 -26.03
C LYS A 336 -16.32 27.76 -25.91
N ARG A 337 -16.58 26.67 -25.20
CA ARG A 337 -15.64 25.54 -25.16
C ARG A 337 -15.64 24.92 -26.57
N PRO A 338 -14.47 24.50 -27.10
CA PRO A 338 -14.45 23.76 -28.35
C PRO A 338 -15.28 22.49 -28.18
N ASP A 339 -16.18 22.22 -29.13
CA ASP A 339 -16.96 21.00 -29.11
C ASP A 339 -16.00 19.82 -29.18
N ARG A 340 -15.97 19.03 -28.10
CA ARG A 340 -15.31 17.72 -28.13
C ARG A 340 -16.24 16.83 -28.96
N GLU A 341 -15.77 16.36 -30.10
CA GLU A 341 -16.52 15.47 -31.03
C GLU A 341 -17.09 14.22 -30.34
N THR A 342 -16.59 13.88 -29.15
CA THR A 342 -17.09 12.82 -28.27
C THR A 342 -18.00 13.36 -27.18
N VAL A 343 -19.24 12.87 -27.14
CA VAL A 343 -20.18 13.11 -26.04
C VAL A 343 -19.65 12.39 -24.80
N VAL A 344 -19.15 13.15 -23.81
CA VAL A 344 -18.68 12.61 -22.54
C VAL A 344 -19.82 12.70 -21.52
N PHE A 345 -20.34 11.56 -21.10
CA PHE A 345 -21.28 11.49 -19.98
C PHE A 345 -20.51 11.59 -18.67
N CYS A 346 -20.70 12.71 -17.96
CA CYS A 346 -20.16 12.93 -16.62
C CYS A 346 -21.32 12.84 -15.62
N ARG A 347 -21.18 11.95 -14.61
CA ARG A 347 -22.12 11.83 -13.49
C ARG A 347 -21.50 12.35 -12.18
N GLU A 348 -20.55 13.28 -12.29
CA GLU A 348 -19.95 13.92 -11.13
C GLU A 348 -21.00 14.81 -10.46
N THR A 349 -21.40 14.44 -9.26
CA THR A 349 -22.23 15.28 -8.39
C THR A 349 -21.34 15.85 -7.29
N GLN A 350 -21.37 17.16 -7.13
CA GLN A 350 -20.70 17.81 -6.01
C GLN A 350 -21.51 17.53 -4.74
N THR A 351 -20.98 16.69 -3.85
CA THR A 351 -21.60 16.43 -2.54
C THR A 351 -21.38 17.64 -1.63
N VAL A 352 -22.38 18.52 -1.55
CA VAL A 352 -22.36 19.72 -0.70
C VAL A 352 -23.18 19.51 0.57
N GLN A 353 -22.65 19.93 1.72
CA GLN A 353 -23.44 20.02 2.95
C GLN A 353 -24.31 21.29 2.92
N HIS A 354 -25.59 21.13 2.60
CA HIS A 354 -26.55 22.23 2.65
C HIS A 354 -26.87 22.61 4.10
N LYS A 355 -26.74 23.89 4.45
CA LYS A 355 -27.19 24.45 5.73
C LYS A 355 -28.23 25.54 5.46
N ASN A 356 -29.44 25.33 5.94
CA ASN A 356 -30.50 26.33 5.85
C ASN A 356 -30.23 27.45 6.86
N LYS A 357 -30.19 28.70 6.38
CA LYS A 357 -30.11 29.90 7.21
C LYS A 357 -31.41 30.68 7.04
N ASN A 358 -32.18 30.78 8.11
CA ASN A 358 -33.43 31.53 8.09
C ASN A 358 -33.16 33.03 8.26
N GLN A 359 -33.82 33.86 7.47
CA GLN A 359 -33.79 35.32 7.59
C GLN A 359 -35.19 35.83 7.92
N GLN A 360 -35.31 36.62 8.99
CA GLN A 360 -36.57 37.26 9.38
C GLN A 360 -36.58 38.72 8.90
N SER A 361 -37.63 39.14 8.20
CA SER A 361 -37.84 40.54 7.83
C SER A 361 -38.35 41.35 9.03
N ARG A 362 -38.17 42.68 9.00
CA ARG A 362 -38.68 43.57 10.04
C ARG A 362 -40.21 43.65 9.93
N ASN A 363 -40.93 43.20 10.96
CA ASN A 363 -42.37 43.38 11.06
C ASN A 363 -42.68 44.65 11.89
N THR A 364 -43.43 45.59 11.32
CA THR A 364 -43.82 46.84 11.99
C THR A 364 -45.29 46.76 12.41
N MET A 365 -45.56 46.95 13.70
CA MET A 365 -46.93 47.15 14.22
C MET A 365 -47.11 48.61 14.65
N SER A 366 -48.27 49.17 14.35
CA SER A 366 -48.70 50.49 14.83
C SER A 366 -49.97 50.35 15.67
N THR A 367 -50.00 51.01 16.83
CA THR A 367 -51.18 51.09 17.69
C THR A 367 -51.70 52.53 17.72
N GLN A 368 -53.00 52.70 17.51
CA GLN A 368 -53.67 54.00 17.54
C GLN A 368 -54.58 54.06 18.77
N MET A 369 -54.40 55.06 19.63
CA MET A 369 -55.26 55.27 20.80
C MET A 369 -56.57 55.94 20.39
N THR A 370 -57.68 55.53 21.00
CA THR A 370 -58.97 56.20 20.82
C THR A 370 -58.95 57.57 21.52
N LYS A 371 -59.24 58.64 20.77
CA LYS A 371 -59.33 60.02 21.28
C LYS A 371 -60.58 60.67 20.70
N ILE A 372 -61.15 61.65 21.39
CA ILE A 372 -62.25 62.47 20.87
C ILE A 372 -61.84 63.07 19.51
N GLY A 373 -62.52 62.66 18.43
CA GLY A 373 -62.22 63.02 17.04
C GLY A 373 -61.44 61.99 16.22
N CYS A 374 -60.97 60.88 16.81
CA CYS A 374 -60.27 59.78 16.12
C CYS A 374 -60.80 58.43 16.60
N TYR A 375 -61.55 57.74 15.72
CA TYR A 375 -62.20 56.46 16.01
C TYR A 375 -61.36 55.28 15.50
N VAL A 376 -61.17 54.27 16.34
CA VAL A 376 -60.51 53.00 16.01
C VAL A 376 -61.49 51.88 16.40
N SER A 377 -61.65 50.87 15.53
CA SER A 377 -62.60 49.78 15.76
C SER A 377 -62.03 48.69 16.67
N ASN A 378 -62.79 48.30 17.68
CA ASN A 378 -62.37 47.28 18.67
C ASN A 378 -62.88 45.86 18.31
N ILE A 379 -63.37 45.65 17.09
CA ILE A 379 -64.11 44.43 16.70
C ILE A 379 -63.18 43.20 16.65
N THR A 380 -61.92 43.39 16.27
CA THR A 380 -60.90 42.33 16.17
C THR A 380 -60.09 42.13 17.46
N ASP A 381 -60.36 42.95 18.48
CA ASP A 381 -59.58 42.94 19.72
C ASP A 381 -59.98 41.78 20.63
N LYS A 382 -59.01 41.31 21.43
CA LYS A 382 -59.20 40.19 22.36
C LYS A 382 -58.96 40.66 23.79
N LEU A 383 -59.93 40.42 24.67
CA LEU A 383 -59.77 40.64 26.11
C LEU A 383 -59.05 39.43 26.72
N ILE A 384 -57.89 39.69 27.34
CA ILE A 384 -57.06 38.65 27.96
C ILE A 384 -56.91 38.95 29.44
N THR A 385 -57.14 37.96 30.30
CA THR A 385 -56.87 38.08 31.74
C THR A 385 -55.39 37.80 32.03
N PRO A 386 -54.71 38.65 32.83
CA PRO A 386 -53.30 38.47 33.12
C PRO A 386 -53.09 37.19 33.94
N LYS A 387 -52.13 36.37 33.50
CA LYS A 387 -51.66 35.21 34.26
C LYS A 387 -50.59 35.64 35.28
N ARG A 388 -50.19 34.72 36.17
CA ARG A 388 -49.09 34.94 37.11
C ARG A 388 -47.84 35.39 36.34
N TYR A 389 -47.33 36.57 36.68
CA TYR A 389 -46.07 37.08 36.17
C TYR A 389 -44.90 36.31 36.80
N VAL A 390 -43.91 35.95 35.99
CA VAL A 390 -42.66 35.32 36.45
C VAL A 390 -41.60 36.41 36.44
N THR A 391 -40.99 36.68 37.60
CA THR A 391 -39.91 37.66 37.69
C THR A 391 -38.66 37.13 36.98
N ALA A 392 -37.76 38.04 36.57
CA ALA A 392 -36.51 37.64 35.92
C ALA A 392 -35.66 36.71 36.81
N GLU A 393 -35.63 36.96 38.12
CA GLU A 393 -34.92 36.13 39.11
C GLU A 393 -35.51 34.72 39.21
N GLU A 394 -36.84 34.58 39.25
CA GLU A 394 -37.52 33.27 39.25
C GLU A 394 -37.23 32.47 37.96
N LEU A 395 -37.19 33.15 36.81
CA LEU A 395 -36.84 32.55 35.52
C LEU A 395 -35.39 32.06 35.51
N HIS A 396 -34.44 32.93 35.90
CA HIS A 396 -33.01 32.59 35.96
C HIS A 396 -32.74 31.45 36.95
N ALA A 397 -33.37 31.46 38.12
CA ALA A 397 -33.26 30.37 39.09
C ALA A 397 -33.78 29.04 38.54
N ARG A 398 -34.89 29.06 37.77
CA ARG A 398 -35.41 27.88 37.08
C ARG A 398 -34.47 27.38 36.00
N GLN A 399 -33.91 28.28 35.19
CA GLN A 399 -32.92 27.95 34.16
C GLN A 399 -31.65 27.37 34.76
N LEU A 400 -31.11 27.95 35.83
CA LEU A 400 -29.90 27.48 36.51
C LEU A 400 -30.10 26.05 37.05
N LYS A 401 -31.26 25.76 37.68
CA LYS A 401 -31.60 24.40 38.09
C LYS A 401 -31.64 23.42 36.91
N ALA A 402 -32.25 23.81 35.79
CA ALA A 402 -32.30 22.99 34.59
C ALA A 402 -30.90 22.77 33.96
N ILE A 403 -30.06 23.81 33.95
CA ILE A 403 -28.68 23.76 33.44
C ILE A 403 -27.84 22.78 34.28
N ILE A 404 -27.93 22.84 35.61
CA ILE A 404 -27.22 21.90 36.49
C ILE A 404 -27.64 20.47 36.16
N VAL A 405 -28.94 20.20 36.00
CA VAL A 405 -29.43 18.89 35.61
C VAL A 405 -28.84 18.45 34.27
N ILE A 406 -28.91 19.28 33.24
CA ILE A 406 -28.34 18.97 31.92
C ILE A 406 -26.83 18.71 32.01
N GLN A 407 -26.09 19.54 32.74
CA GLN A 407 -24.64 19.38 32.93
C GLN A 407 -24.30 18.08 33.66
N THR A 408 -25.06 17.68 34.69
CA THR A 408 -24.83 16.42 35.40
C THR A 408 -25.02 15.21 34.49
N TYR A 409 -26.08 15.19 33.68
CA TYR A 409 -26.31 14.12 32.70
C TYR A 409 -25.27 14.14 31.58
N PHE A 410 -24.86 15.31 31.11
CA PHE A 410 -23.82 15.44 30.09
C PHE A 410 -22.46 14.94 30.60
N ARG A 411 -22.05 15.32 31.81
CA ARG A 411 -20.81 14.80 32.45
C ARG A 411 -20.86 13.28 32.58
N ARG A 412 -22.00 12.71 33.00
CA ARG A 412 -22.20 11.26 33.07
C ARG A 412 -22.13 10.59 31.70
N PHE A 413 -22.76 11.17 30.68
CA PHE A 413 -22.73 10.67 29.30
C PHE A 413 -21.31 10.70 28.73
N HIS A 414 -20.59 11.80 28.91
CA HIS A 414 -19.21 11.95 28.45
C HIS A 414 -18.28 10.94 29.14
N ALA A 415 -18.37 10.79 30.46
CA ALA A 415 -17.60 9.78 31.20
C ALA A 415 -17.89 8.35 30.71
N ARG A 416 -19.16 8.03 30.41
CA ARG A 416 -19.53 6.74 29.81
C ARG A 416 -18.91 6.53 28.43
N LYS A 417 -18.89 7.57 27.59
CA LYS A 417 -18.29 7.52 26.26
C LYS A 417 -16.77 7.30 26.34
N VAL A 418 -16.08 8.01 27.24
CA VAL A 418 -14.64 7.83 27.49
C VAL A 418 -14.33 6.41 28.00
N VAL A 419 -15.09 5.92 28.98
CA VAL A 419 -14.91 4.54 29.49
C VAL A 419 -15.19 3.50 28.40
N GLN A 420 -16.16 3.76 27.52
CA GLN A 420 -16.43 2.88 26.38
C GLN A 420 -15.26 2.85 25.39
N GLN A 421 -14.70 4.02 25.04
CA GLN A 421 -13.50 4.11 24.19
C GLN A 421 -12.32 3.35 24.81
N LEU A 422 -12.04 3.55 26.11
CA LEU A 422 -10.96 2.84 26.82
C LEU A 422 -11.18 1.31 26.85
N ARG A 423 -12.45 0.85 26.93
CA ARG A 423 -12.77 -0.59 26.85
C ARG A 423 -12.51 -1.14 25.44
N GLU A 424 -12.88 -0.40 24.41
CA GLU A 424 -12.63 -0.75 23.02
C GLU A 424 -11.12 -0.80 22.74
N GLU A 425 -10.36 0.19 23.20
CA GLU A 425 -8.90 0.22 23.10
C GLU A 425 -8.24 -0.94 23.85
N LYS A 426 -8.68 -1.23 25.09
CA LYS A 426 -8.20 -2.39 25.85
C LYS A 426 -8.49 -3.70 25.13
N LYS A 427 -9.69 -3.85 24.55
CA LYS A 427 -10.09 -5.03 23.79
C LYS A 427 -9.21 -5.20 22.55
N LEU A 428 -9.02 -4.14 21.77
CA LEU A 428 -8.15 -4.14 20.59
C LEU A 428 -6.70 -4.48 20.95
N ARG A 429 -6.20 -3.98 22.09
CA ARG A 429 -4.87 -4.30 22.60
C ARG A 429 -4.74 -5.78 22.97
N LEU A 430 -5.70 -6.34 23.71
CA LEU A 430 -5.69 -7.77 24.06
C LEU A 430 -5.82 -8.67 22.83
N GLU A 431 -6.65 -8.29 21.85
CA GLU A 431 -6.76 -9.00 20.57
C GLU A 431 -5.46 -8.91 19.74
N TRP A 432 -4.75 -7.78 19.83
CA TRP A 432 -3.43 -7.64 19.22
C TRP A 432 -2.38 -8.50 19.92
N GLU A 433 -2.30 -8.46 21.25
CA GLU A 433 -1.41 -9.32 22.06
C GLU A 433 -1.66 -10.81 21.79
N GLY A 434 -2.92 -11.25 21.78
CA GLY A 434 -3.29 -12.63 21.47
C GLY A 434 -2.94 -13.06 20.03
N ARG A 435 -3.11 -12.17 19.04
CA ARG A 435 -2.67 -12.44 17.65
C ARG A 435 -1.15 -12.53 17.55
N GLU A 436 -0.43 -11.68 18.26
CA GLU A 436 1.03 -11.65 18.28
C GLU A 436 1.61 -12.93 18.90
N ASP A 437 1.04 -13.39 20.01
CA ASP A 437 1.43 -14.66 20.65
C ASP A 437 1.14 -15.87 19.76
N LEU A 438 -0.01 -15.88 19.08
CA LEU A 438 -0.33 -16.92 18.11
C LEU A 438 0.66 -16.91 16.93
N ARG A 439 1.05 -15.72 16.45
CA ARG A 439 2.07 -15.58 15.39
C ARG A 439 3.40 -16.15 15.85
N ARG A 440 3.86 -15.80 17.06
CA ARG A 440 5.12 -16.32 17.64
C ARG A 440 5.09 -17.84 17.82
N LYS A 441 3.98 -18.41 18.29
CA LYS A 441 3.80 -19.87 18.40
C LYS A 441 3.91 -20.55 17.04
N LYS A 442 3.18 -20.05 16.03
CA LYS A 442 3.23 -20.59 14.66
C LYS A 442 4.62 -20.47 14.04
N GLU A 443 5.31 -19.34 14.22
CA GLU A 443 6.68 -19.16 13.73
C GLU A 443 7.65 -20.17 14.36
N LYS A 444 7.52 -20.44 15.67
CA LYS A 444 8.32 -21.46 16.37
C LYS A 444 8.00 -22.87 15.91
N GLU A 445 6.73 -23.22 15.74
CA GLU A 445 6.28 -24.51 15.19
C GLU A 445 6.82 -24.72 13.76
N ASP A 446 6.75 -23.69 12.92
CA ASP A 446 7.28 -23.73 11.56
C ASP A 446 8.80 -23.90 11.53
N GLN A 447 9.52 -23.28 12.47
CA GLN A 447 10.96 -23.45 12.63
C GLN A 447 11.31 -24.87 13.06
N LEU A 448 10.62 -25.40 14.09
CA LEU A 448 10.82 -26.76 14.57
C LEU A 448 10.54 -27.78 13.45
N ARG A 449 9.47 -27.58 12.69
CA ARG A 449 9.13 -28.39 11.52
C ARG A 449 10.25 -28.37 10.47
N LYS A 450 10.78 -27.19 10.13
CA LYS A 450 11.89 -27.08 9.17
C LYS A 450 13.16 -27.76 9.68
N ASP A 451 13.51 -27.58 10.95
CA ASP A 451 14.69 -28.24 11.52
C ASP A 451 14.51 -29.77 11.59
N TYR A 452 13.30 -30.25 11.84
CA TYR A 452 12.95 -31.67 11.74
C TYR A 452 13.10 -32.19 10.30
N GLU A 453 12.52 -31.49 9.31
CA GLU A 453 12.66 -31.84 7.89
C GLU A 453 14.12 -31.88 7.42
N ARG A 454 14.94 -30.92 7.88
CA ARG A 454 16.38 -30.87 7.57
C ARG A 454 17.16 -32.04 8.14
N ARG A 455 16.75 -32.55 9.32
CA ARG A 455 17.36 -33.75 9.93
C ARG A 455 16.91 -35.04 9.25
N MET A 456 15.63 -35.12 8.87
CA MET A 456 15.07 -36.31 8.22
C MET A 456 15.57 -36.46 6.78
N ASN A 457 15.62 -35.37 6.01
CA ASN A 457 16.00 -35.36 4.61
C ASN A 457 17.12 -34.34 4.35
N PRO A 458 18.38 -34.62 4.77
CA PRO A 458 19.50 -33.70 4.61
C PRO A 458 19.87 -33.57 3.12
N LYS A 459 19.79 -32.35 2.58
CA LYS A 459 20.14 -32.08 1.17
C LYS A 459 21.34 -31.16 1.04
N THR A 460 21.42 -30.13 1.88
CA THR A 460 22.48 -29.14 1.82
C THR A 460 23.64 -29.53 2.71
N LYS A 461 24.83 -28.95 2.45
CA LYS A 461 26.01 -29.17 3.30
C LYS A 461 25.77 -28.73 4.75
N ASP A 462 25.02 -27.64 4.93
CA ASP A 462 24.69 -27.13 6.27
C ASP A 462 23.75 -28.09 7.03
N ASP A 463 22.93 -28.90 6.33
CA ASP A 463 22.08 -29.93 6.95
C ASP A 463 22.91 -31.13 7.42
N PHE A 464 23.95 -31.50 6.66
CA PHE A 464 24.91 -32.51 7.10
C PHE A 464 25.75 -32.01 8.28
N ASP A 465 26.15 -30.74 8.29
CA ASP A 465 26.83 -30.14 9.46
C ASP A 465 25.93 -30.19 10.71
N LEU A 466 24.63 -29.96 10.57
CA LEU A 466 23.64 -30.12 11.65
C LEU A 466 23.57 -31.57 12.17
N LEU A 467 23.59 -32.56 11.28
CA LEU A 467 23.60 -33.98 11.67
C LEU A 467 24.90 -34.37 12.39
N TYR A 468 26.06 -33.93 11.89
CA TYR A 468 27.34 -34.18 12.55
C TYR A 468 27.43 -33.50 13.92
N HIS A 469 26.89 -32.29 14.06
CA HIS A 469 26.80 -31.61 15.34
C HIS A 469 25.90 -32.36 16.33
N ALA A 470 24.72 -32.80 15.89
CA ALA A 470 23.82 -33.60 16.72
C ALA A 470 24.46 -34.92 17.17
N LEU A 471 25.22 -35.58 16.28
CA LEU A 471 26.00 -36.76 16.60
C LEU A 471 27.11 -36.46 17.62
N GLU A 472 27.78 -35.31 17.54
CA GLU A 472 28.79 -34.90 18.52
C GLU A 472 28.18 -34.58 19.89
N SER A 473 27.02 -33.92 19.93
CA SER A 473 26.27 -33.69 21.17
C SER A 473 25.89 -35.01 21.83
N TRP A 474 25.30 -35.95 21.07
CA TRP A 474 24.98 -37.28 21.54
C TRP A 474 26.22 -38.03 22.04
N ARG A 475 27.33 -37.99 21.29
CA ARG A 475 28.59 -38.62 21.71
C ARG A 475 29.10 -38.05 23.03
N LYS A 476 29.05 -36.73 23.22
CA LYS A 476 29.48 -36.08 24.48
C LYS A 476 28.61 -36.51 25.66
N GLU A 477 27.28 -36.47 25.49
CA GLU A 477 26.33 -36.91 26.52
C GLU A 477 26.52 -38.39 26.90
N GLU A 478 26.72 -39.26 25.92
CA GLU A 478 26.95 -40.69 26.16
C GLU A 478 28.31 -40.95 26.81
N LEU A 479 29.35 -40.25 26.37
CA LEU A 479 30.68 -40.33 26.95
C LEU A 479 30.67 -39.86 28.43
N GLU A 480 29.95 -38.77 28.73
CA GLU A 480 29.72 -38.32 30.10
C GLU A 480 28.98 -39.37 30.94
N ARG A 481 27.91 -39.96 30.40
CA ARG A 481 27.16 -41.03 31.07
C ARG A 481 28.03 -42.25 31.36
N ILE A 482 28.82 -42.71 30.38
CA ILE A 482 29.73 -43.85 30.52
C ILE A 482 30.82 -43.55 31.56
N ASN A 483 31.38 -42.34 31.54
CA ASN A 483 32.39 -41.92 32.52
C ASN A 483 31.85 -41.88 33.95
N GLN A 484 30.57 -41.52 34.12
CA GLN A 484 29.91 -41.50 35.43
C GLN A 484 29.53 -42.90 35.91
N THR A 485 29.13 -43.80 34.99
CA THR A 485 28.53 -45.10 35.33
C THR A 485 29.55 -46.23 35.45
N TYR A 486 30.54 -46.28 34.55
CA TYR A 486 31.45 -47.42 34.43
C TYR A 486 32.89 -47.06 34.76
N THR A 487 33.64 -48.01 35.33
CA THR A 487 35.08 -47.84 35.62
C THR A 487 35.89 -49.03 35.10
N GLY A 488 37.21 -48.85 34.92
CA GLY A 488 38.11 -49.94 34.55
C GLY A 488 37.86 -50.57 33.18
N ALA A 489 37.70 -51.89 33.15
CA ALA A 489 37.55 -52.67 31.91
C ALA A 489 36.15 -52.52 31.28
N GLU A 490 35.10 -52.42 32.09
CA GLU A 490 33.72 -52.24 31.62
C GLU A 490 33.56 -50.90 30.90
N ARG A 491 34.19 -49.84 31.41
CA ARG A 491 34.24 -48.54 30.73
C ARG A 491 34.88 -48.65 29.35
N LYS A 492 35.96 -49.42 29.21
CA LYS A 492 36.62 -49.60 27.91
C LYS A 492 35.72 -50.36 26.93
N ALA A 493 35.00 -51.38 27.40
CA ALA A 493 34.04 -52.10 26.58
C ALA A 493 32.89 -51.18 26.12
N ALA A 494 32.30 -50.40 27.02
CA ALA A 494 31.25 -49.43 26.69
C ALA A 494 31.73 -48.33 25.74
N LEU A 495 32.98 -47.86 25.88
CA LEU A 495 33.57 -46.89 24.94
C LEU A 495 33.82 -47.49 23.55
N CYS A 496 34.18 -48.78 23.46
CA CYS A 496 34.28 -49.47 22.17
C CYS A 496 32.91 -49.60 21.51
N GLU A 497 31.87 -49.97 22.25
CA GLU A 497 30.50 -50.04 21.75
C GLU A 497 30.00 -48.66 21.26
N LEU A 498 30.26 -47.60 22.04
CA LEU A 498 29.96 -46.22 21.63
C LEU A 498 30.65 -45.86 20.31
N LEU A 499 31.92 -46.24 20.14
CA LEU A 499 32.66 -46.01 18.91
C LEU A 499 32.06 -46.81 17.73
N GLU A 500 31.64 -48.05 17.94
CA GLU A 500 30.96 -48.84 16.92
C GLU A 500 29.65 -48.17 16.47
N GLN A 501 28.83 -47.73 17.43
CA GLN A 501 27.59 -46.98 17.14
C GLN A 501 27.88 -45.68 16.38
N GLU A 502 28.90 -44.92 16.81
CA GLU A 502 29.35 -43.71 16.10
C GLU A 502 29.73 -44.01 14.64
N THR A 503 30.51 -45.07 14.39
CA THR A 503 30.92 -45.43 13.02
C THR A 503 29.74 -45.82 12.14
N GLN A 504 28.74 -46.52 12.69
CA GLN A 504 27.52 -46.88 11.96
C GLN A 504 26.71 -45.63 11.58
N LEU A 505 26.56 -44.68 12.51
CA LEU A 505 25.87 -43.41 12.25
C LEU A 505 26.62 -42.57 11.22
N ILE A 506 27.95 -42.46 11.30
CA ILE A 506 28.77 -41.77 10.29
C ILE A 506 28.61 -42.43 8.91
N ALA A 507 28.60 -43.77 8.84
CA ALA A 507 28.39 -44.50 7.60
C ALA A 507 26.97 -44.27 7.02
N SER A 508 25.96 -44.18 7.89
CA SER A 508 24.59 -43.81 7.50
C SER A 508 24.53 -42.39 6.93
N ILE A 509 25.11 -41.41 7.63
CA ILE A 509 25.21 -40.02 7.15
C ILE A 509 25.95 -39.97 5.81
N GLY A 510 27.01 -40.77 5.65
CA GLY A 510 27.74 -40.92 4.38
C GLY A 510 26.86 -41.41 3.23
N ARG A 511 25.99 -42.40 3.47
CA ARG A 511 25.01 -42.88 2.46
C ARG A 511 24.02 -41.78 2.08
N HIS A 512 23.45 -41.07 3.05
CA HIS A 512 22.57 -39.93 2.78
C HIS A 512 23.29 -38.82 2.01
N LYS A 513 24.57 -38.56 2.29
CA LYS A 513 25.41 -37.60 1.56
C LYS A 513 25.61 -38.01 0.11
N LEU A 514 25.77 -39.29 -0.19
CA LEU A 514 25.85 -39.79 -1.56
C LEU A 514 24.52 -39.59 -2.30
N ASN A 515 23.41 -40.04 -1.73
CA ASN A 515 22.07 -39.89 -2.34
C ASN A 515 21.74 -38.40 -2.60
N ALA A 516 21.97 -37.55 -1.59
CA ALA A 516 21.76 -36.11 -1.73
C ALA A 516 22.68 -35.49 -2.79
N ASN A 517 23.93 -35.94 -2.91
CA ASN A 517 24.83 -35.47 -3.97
C ASN A 517 24.35 -35.87 -5.36
N GLU A 518 23.78 -37.06 -5.54
CA GLU A 518 23.19 -37.50 -6.82
C GLU A 518 21.98 -36.63 -7.19
N GLU A 519 21.04 -36.43 -6.26
CA GLU A 519 19.90 -35.52 -6.46
C GLU A 519 20.34 -34.07 -6.75
N ASN A 520 21.29 -33.55 -5.96
CA ASN A 520 21.82 -32.21 -6.13
C ASN A 520 22.55 -32.05 -7.48
N GLN A 521 23.22 -33.09 -7.98
CA GLN A 521 23.83 -33.08 -9.30
C GLN A 521 22.76 -32.98 -10.39
N GLN A 522 21.69 -33.78 -10.30
CA GLN A 522 20.56 -33.72 -11.24
C GLN A 522 19.89 -32.34 -11.22
N GLN A 523 19.61 -31.80 -10.03
CA GLN A 523 19.07 -30.44 -9.89
C GLN A 523 20.02 -29.39 -10.43
N SER A 524 21.32 -29.51 -10.17
CA SER A 524 22.32 -28.57 -10.71
C SER A 524 22.39 -28.61 -12.23
N ILE A 525 22.17 -29.77 -12.85
CA ILE A 525 22.08 -29.90 -14.31
C ILE A 525 20.83 -29.18 -14.82
N GLN A 526 19.66 -29.42 -14.21
CA GLN A 526 18.43 -28.71 -14.59
C GLN A 526 18.57 -27.20 -14.43
N VAL A 527 19.14 -26.72 -13.31
CA VAL A 527 19.40 -25.29 -13.08
C VAL A 527 20.37 -24.72 -14.12
N LEU A 528 21.42 -25.46 -14.50
CA LEU A 528 22.33 -25.05 -15.57
C LEU A 528 21.57 -24.88 -16.90
N LEU A 529 20.80 -25.89 -17.30
CA LEU A 529 20.03 -25.87 -18.55
C LEU A 529 18.99 -24.74 -18.55
N ASN A 530 18.26 -24.56 -17.45
CA ASN A 530 17.29 -23.48 -17.29
C ASN A 530 17.94 -22.11 -17.44
N LYS A 531 19.09 -21.89 -16.79
CA LYS A 531 19.85 -20.63 -16.91
C LYS A 531 20.39 -20.37 -18.31
N CYS A 532 20.72 -21.41 -19.09
CA CYS A 532 21.12 -21.24 -20.49
C CYS A 532 19.93 -20.85 -21.37
N SER A 533 18.74 -21.37 -21.05
CA SER A 533 17.50 -21.13 -21.82
C SER A 533 16.75 -19.84 -21.44
N GLU A 534 17.19 -19.16 -20.38
CA GLU A 534 16.54 -17.96 -19.84
C GLU A 534 16.78 -16.75 -20.76
N PRO A 535 15.74 -15.93 -21.05
CA PRO A 535 15.91 -14.71 -21.82
C PRO A 535 16.83 -13.72 -21.09
N LYS A 536 17.52 -12.87 -21.85
CA LYS A 536 18.36 -11.82 -21.27
C LYS A 536 17.45 -10.71 -20.74
N ARG A 537 17.63 -10.36 -19.45
CA ARG A 537 16.83 -9.35 -18.75
C ARG A 537 17.70 -8.17 -18.34
N TRP A 538 17.26 -6.96 -18.65
CA TRP A 538 17.87 -5.73 -18.13
C TRP A 538 16.78 -4.69 -17.83
N LYS A 539 17.08 -3.78 -16.90
CA LYS A 539 16.22 -2.63 -16.62
C LYS A 539 16.60 -1.51 -17.57
N ALA A 540 15.63 -1.03 -18.36
CA ALA A 540 15.79 0.17 -19.16
C ALA A 540 15.90 1.41 -18.27
N PHE A 541 16.28 2.55 -18.85
CA PHE A 541 16.33 3.84 -18.16
C PHE A 541 14.98 4.20 -17.51
N ASP A 542 13.87 3.77 -18.11
CA ASP A 542 12.50 3.97 -17.61
C ASP A 542 12.12 3.06 -16.43
N GLY A 543 13.07 2.27 -15.89
CA GLY A 543 12.86 1.34 -14.77
C GLY A 543 12.10 0.05 -15.13
N LYS A 544 11.56 -0.07 -16.35
CA LYS A 544 10.91 -1.28 -16.87
C LYS A 544 11.96 -2.35 -17.18
N THR A 545 11.67 -3.62 -16.84
CA THR A 545 12.53 -4.76 -17.18
C THR A 545 12.15 -5.27 -18.56
N THR A 546 13.09 -5.25 -19.51
CA THR A 546 12.91 -5.79 -20.85
C THR A 546 13.53 -7.18 -20.92
N GLU A 547 12.83 -8.14 -21.52
CA GLU A 547 13.30 -9.50 -21.77
C GLU A 547 13.57 -9.68 -23.26
N MET A 548 14.70 -10.29 -23.63
CA MET A 548 15.07 -10.53 -25.02
C MET A 548 15.60 -11.95 -25.21
N ASP A 549 14.99 -12.64 -26.18
CA ASP A 549 15.46 -13.92 -26.67
C ASP A 549 16.44 -13.73 -27.84
N THR A 550 17.62 -14.33 -27.72
CA THR A 550 18.60 -14.41 -28.80
C THR A 550 18.47 -15.75 -29.51
N GLN A 551 19.03 -15.86 -30.72
CA GLN A 551 19.15 -17.16 -31.40
C GLN A 551 19.86 -18.21 -30.53
N TYR A 552 20.82 -17.77 -29.70
CA TYR A 552 21.55 -18.63 -28.77
C TYR A 552 20.69 -19.10 -27.58
N THR A 553 19.85 -18.25 -27.01
CA THR A 553 18.93 -18.65 -25.92
C THR A 553 17.83 -19.58 -26.44
N ILE A 554 17.35 -19.36 -27.67
CA ILE A 554 16.40 -20.27 -28.35
C ILE A 554 17.04 -21.63 -28.58
N ARG A 555 18.28 -21.67 -29.09
CA ARG A 555 19.03 -22.93 -29.27
C ARG A 555 19.26 -23.66 -27.95
N ALA A 556 19.65 -22.94 -26.89
CA ALA A 556 19.82 -23.52 -25.56
C ALA A 556 18.50 -24.10 -25.00
N ARG A 557 17.36 -23.48 -25.30
CA ARG A 557 16.02 -23.97 -24.96
C ARG A 557 15.72 -25.30 -25.68
N GLN A 558 15.96 -25.37 -26.99
CA GLN A 558 15.82 -26.62 -27.75
C GLN A 558 16.69 -27.74 -27.17
N LEU A 559 17.97 -27.47 -26.87
CA LEU A 559 18.87 -28.46 -26.28
C LEU A 559 18.41 -28.95 -24.89
N ARG A 560 17.89 -28.04 -24.05
CA ARG A 560 17.27 -28.39 -22.76
C ARG A 560 16.05 -29.29 -22.96
N ASP A 561 15.19 -28.95 -23.90
CA ASP A 561 13.93 -29.66 -24.14
C ASP A 561 14.22 -31.08 -24.65
N ILE A 562 15.21 -31.24 -25.54
CA ILE A 562 15.70 -32.55 -26.00
C ILE A 562 16.29 -33.34 -24.82
N TYR A 563 17.12 -32.72 -23.97
CA TYR A 563 17.69 -33.38 -22.80
C TYR A 563 16.61 -33.84 -21.81
N THR A 564 15.58 -33.02 -21.62
CA THR A 564 14.44 -33.34 -20.75
C THR A 564 13.62 -34.48 -21.34
N SER A 565 13.36 -34.45 -22.65
CA SER A 565 12.69 -35.53 -23.37
C SER A 565 13.41 -36.86 -23.13
N ILE A 566 14.71 -36.96 -23.46
CA ILE A 566 15.50 -38.19 -23.35
C ILE A 566 15.49 -38.81 -21.94
N ASN A 567 15.42 -37.98 -20.91
CA ASN A 567 15.46 -38.42 -19.51
C ASN A 567 14.07 -38.65 -18.90
N THR A 568 13.00 -38.32 -19.62
CA THR A 568 11.63 -38.59 -19.16
C THR A 568 11.37 -40.10 -19.27
N PRO A 569 10.77 -40.74 -18.26
CA PRO A 569 10.38 -42.14 -18.38
C PRO A 569 9.29 -42.28 -19.46
N TYR A 570 9.57 -43.05 -20.50
CA TYR A 570 8.65 -43.29 -21.61
C TYR A 570 7.76 -44.51 -21.32
N PHE A 571 6.47 -44.39 -21.63
CA PHE A 571 5.55 -45.52 -21.55
C PHE A 571 5.55 -46.36 -22.83
N ASN A 572 5.86 -45.73 -23.99
CA ASN A 572 5.83 -46.40 -25.28
C ASN A 572 7.19 -46.36 -26.01
N ALA A 573 7.48 -47.40 -26.79
CA ALA A 573 8.75 -47.51 -27.54
C ALA A 573 8.84 -46.46 -28.66
N ASP A 574 7.72 -46.16 -29.32
CA ASP A 574 7.68 -45.22 -30.45
C ASP A 574 8.02 -43.78 -30.03
N GLU A 575 7.50 -43.33 -28.88
CA GLU A 575 7.82 -42.01 -28.31
C GLU A 575 9.32 -41.89 -27.99
N ARG A 576 9.93 -42.97 -27.50
CA ARG A 576 11.36 -43.04 -27.25
C ARG A 576 12.16 -42.96 -28.55
N LEU A 577 11.73 -43.68 -29.59
CA LEU A 577 12.38 -43.66 -30.91
C LEU A 577 12.32 -42.26 -31.54
N ASP A 578 11.20 -41.55 -31.42
CA ASP A 578 11.05 -40.19 -31.95
C ASP A 578 11.97 -39.19 -31.23
N ALA A 579 12.07 -39.29 -29.90
CA ALA A 579 13.02 -38.49 -29.14
C ALA A 579 14.50 -38.80 -29.49
N LEU A 580 14.82 -40.08 -29.72
CA LEU A 580 16.13 -40.51 -30.20
C LEU A 580 16.44 -39.99 -31.60
N LEU A 581 15.44 -39.97 -32.49
CA LEU A 581 15.57 -39.41 -33.83
C LEU A 581 15.83 -37.90 -33.78
N THR A 582 15.06 -37.18 -32.95
CA THR A 582 15.26 -35.74 -32.72
C THR A 582 16.67 -35.45 -32.22
N LEU A 583 17.15 -36.22 -31.23
CA LEU A 583 18.52 -36.12 -30.73
C LEU A 583 19.54 -36.37 -31.86
N LYS A 584 19.36 -37.45 -32.63
CA LYS A 584 20.26 -37.82 -33.73
C LYS A 584 20.37 -36.70 -34.77
N LEU A 585 19.26 -36.06 -35.13
CA LEU A 585 19.25 -34.95 -36.09
C LEU A 585 20.01 -33.73 -35.56
N THR A 586 19.78 -33.35 -34.30
CA THR A 586 20.46 -32.18 -33.70
C THR A 586 21.96 -32.38 -33.49
N VAL A 587 22.39 -33.60 -33.19
CA VAL A 587 23.80 -33.94 -32.96
C VAL A 587 24.58 -34.06 -34.27
N LYS A 588 23.91 -34.45 -35.37
CA LYS A 588 24.49 -34.53 -36.72
C LYS A 588 24.84 -33.18 -37.36
N GLU A 589 24.40 -32.07 -36.76
CA GLU A 589 24.80 -30.74 -37.22
C GLU A 589 26.31 -30.48 -37.08
N HIS A 590 26.99 -31.25 -36.23
CA HIS A 590 28.43 -31.12 -36.00
C HIS A 590 29.13 -32.48 -36.08
N ASP A 591 30.15 -32.57 -36.94
CA ASP A 591 30.95 -33.78 -37.11
C ASP A 591 32.17 -33.77 -36.18
N CYS A 592 32.10 -34.52 -35.07
CA CYS A 592 33.24 -34.73 -34.17
C CYS A 592 33.16 -36.11 -33.50
N LYS A 593 34.25 -36.52 -32.84
CA LYS A 593 34.29 -37.82 -32.16
C LYS A 593 33.16 -38.00 -31.13
N LEU A 594 32.84 -36.95 -30.37
CA LEU A 594 31.76 -36.99 -29.37
C LEU A 594 30.39 -37.22 -30.03
N THR A 595 30.10 -36.55 -31.14
CA THR A 595 28.81 -36.69 -31.84
C THR A 595 28.69 -38.04 -32.53
N GLN A 596 29.78 -38.59 -33.07
CA GLN A 596 29.85 -39.96 -33.61
C GLN A 596 29.53 -41.00 -32.53
N GLU A 597 30.16 -40.92 -31.36
CA GLU A 597 29.89 -41.83 -30.24
C GLU A 597 28.43 -41.75 -29.77
N ILE A 598 27.84 -40.54 -29.72
CA ILE A 598 26.42 -40.38 -29.39
C ILE A 598 25.53 -41.07 -30.43
N VAL A 599 25.78 -40.85 -31.72
CA VAL A 599 24.98 -41.43 -32.81
C VAL A 599 25.06 -42.95 -32.82
N GLU A 600 26.25 -43.55 -32.64
CA GLU A 600 26.41 -45.00 -32.54
C GLU A 600 25.62 -45.59 -31.37
N LEU A 601 25.62 -44.91 -30.22
CA LEU A 601 24.87 -45.36 -29.05
C LEU A 601 23.36 -45.22 -29.24
N ILE A 602 22.90 -44.17 -29.94
CA ILE A 602 21.49 -44.00 -30.31
C ILE A 602 21.05 -45.13 -31.23
N ASP A 603 21.83 -45.44 -32.28
CA ASP A 603 21.49 -46.50 -33.23
C ASP A 603 21.45 -47.86 -32.54
N ARG A 604 22.38 -48.10 -31.62
CA ARG A 604 22.36 -49.30 -30.77
C ARG A 604 21.13 -49.36 -29.86
N GLU A 605 20.70 -48.24 -29.28
CA GLU A 605 19.47 -48.22 -28.45
C GLU A 605 18.23 -48.50 -29.31
N ALA A 606 18.12 -47.85 -30.47
CA ALA A 606 17.02 -48.05 -31.40
C ALA A 606 16.91 -49.51 -31.85
N ASP A 607 18.02 -50.15 -32.23
CA ASP A 607 18.06 -51.56 -32.60
C ASP A 607 17.61 -52.49 -31.46
N LEU A 608 18.03 -52.22 -30.23
CA LEU A 608 17.65 -53.03 -29.06
C LEU A 608 16.18 -52.82 -28.68
N LEU A 609 15.65 -51.61 -28.84
CA LEU A 609 14.23 -51.32 -28.64
C LEU A 609 13.36 -52.03 -29.68
N MET A 610 13.75 -51.97 -30.95
CA MET A 610 13.05 -52.67 -32.04
C MET A 610 13.06 -54.20 -31.88
N ARG A 611 14.04 -54.74 -31.15
CA ARG A 611 14.13 -56.17 -30.80
C ARG A 611 13.36 -56.54 -29.52
N GLY A 612 12.68 -55.59 -28.87
CA GLY A 612 11.89 -55.83 -27.67
C GLY A 612 12.69 -56.11 -26.40
N VAL A 613 13.91 -55.58 -26.29
CA VAL A 613 14.71 -55.71 -25.06
C VAL A 613 14.05 -54.96 -23.90
N GLN A 614 14.03 -55.58 -22.72
CA GLN A 614 13.45 -55.00 -21.50
C GLN A 614 14.11 -53.67 -21.11
N ASN A 615 13.30 -52.71 -20.67
CA ASN A 615 13.75 -51.35 -20.33
C ASN A 615 14.83 -51.29 -19.23
N SER A 616 14.78 -52.19 -18.25
CA SER A 616 15.77 -52.29 -17.17
C SER A 616 17.18 -52.56 -17.68
N ASN A 617 17.31 -53.36 -18.74
CA ASN A 617 18.61 -53.69 -19.35
C ASN A 617 19.21 -52.51 -20.15
N LEU A 618 18.39 -51.51 -20.49
CA LEU A 618 18.80 -50.34 -21.27
C LEU A 618 19.24 -49.15 -20.40
N GLU A 619 19.07 -49.22 -19.07
CA GLU A 619 19.37 -48.10 -18.16
C GLU A 619 20.80 -47.58 -18.28
N GLY A 620 21.79 -48.48 -18.33
CA GLY A 620 23.19 -48.11 -18.47
C GLY A 620 23.49 -47.41 -19.79
N LEU A 621 22.87 -47.87 -20.89
CA LEU A 621 22.99 -47.26 -22.21
C LEU A 621 22.33 -45.88 -22.25
N ARG A 622 21.12 -45.74 -21.69
CA ARG A 622 20.40 -44.46 -21.59
C ARG A 622 21.16 -43.44 -20.74
N LYS A 623 21.69 -43.85 -19.58
CA LYS A 623 22.54 -43.00 -18.73
C LYS A 623 23.79 -42.53 -19.48
N ARG A 624 24.42 -43.41 -20.28
CA ARG A 624 25.58 -43.04 -21.10
C ARG A 624 25.22 -42.03 -22.19
N ILE A 625 24.15 -42.24 -22.94
CA ILE A 625 23.67 -41.29 -23.97
C ILE A 625 23.37 -39.94 -23.34
N SER A 626 22.61 -39.91 -22.24
CA SER A 626 22.28 -38.67 -21.51
C SER A 626 23.52 -37.93 -21.00
N THR A 627 24.51 -38.67 -20.47
CA THR A 627 25.77 -38.10 -19.98
C THR A 627 26.60 -37.50 -21.11
N LEU A 628 26.73 -38.20 -22.24
CA LEU A 628 27.47 -37.70 -23.41
C LEU A 628 26.76 -36.51 -24.05
N PHE A 629 25.42 -36.54 -24.13
CA PHE A 629 24.65 -35.41 -24.61
C PHE A 629 24.77 -34.19 -23.67
N LEU A 630 24.83 -34.40 -22.36
CA LEU A 630 25.13 -33.32 -21.41
C LEU A 630 26.54 -32.74 -21.63
N GLN A 631 27.53 -33.57 -21.96
CA GLN A 631 28.86 -33.09 -22.33
C GLN A 631 28.80 -32.24 -23.61
N TYR A 632 28.05 -32.69 -24.62
CA TYR A 632 27.79 -31.93 -25.84
C TYR A 632 27.18 -30.56 -25.54
N ILE A 633 26.14 -30.49 -24.69
CA ILE A 633 25.51 -29.22 -24.29
C ILE A 633 26.51 -28.32 -23.53
N LYS A 634 27.45 -28.87 -22.77
CA LYS A 634 28.41 -28.08 -21.97
C LYS A 634 29.53 -27.45 -22.80
N ILE A 635 29.70 -27.83 -24.06
CA ILE A 635 30.77 -27.29 -24.92
C ILE A 635 30.28 -25.98 -25.56
N PRO A 636 31.00 -24.85 -25.37
CA PRO A 636 30.61 -23.55 -25.92
C PRO A 636 30.40 -23.50 -27.44
N THR A 637 31.10 -24.36 -28.20
CA THR A 637 30.95 -24.42 -29.66
C THR A 637 29.56 -24.88 -30.10
N PHE A 638 28.90 -25.73 -29.29
CA PHE A 638 27.57 -26.28 -29.58
C PHE A 638 26.46 -25.52 -28.83
N ASN A 639 26.78 -24.99 -27.65
CA ASN A 639 25.90 -24.13 -26.87
C ASN A 639 26.63 -22.85 -26.41
N PRO A 640 26.53 -21.76 -27.17
CA PRO A 640 27.25 -20.52 -26.87
C PRO A 640 26.81 -19.84 -25.56
N GLU A 641 25.56 -20.02 -25.10
CA GLU A 641 25.11 -19.42 -23.82
C GLU A 641 25.78 -20.07 -22.59
N VAL A 642 26.31 -21.28 -22.72
CA VAL A 642 27.04 -21.95 -21.62
C VAL A 642 28.35 -21.25 -21.29
N ALA A 643 29.00 -20.60 -22.25
CA ALA A 643 30.26 -19.89 -22.04
C ALA A 643 30.17 -18.90 -20.86
N ARG A 644 29.04 -18.21 -20.72
CA ARG A 644 28.78 -17.25 -19.62
C ARG A 644 28.72 -17.93 -18.24
N LEU A 645 28.35 -19.20 -18.19
CA LEU A 645 28.13 -19.96 -16.95
C LEU A 645 29.34 -20.82 -16.56
N LEU A 646 30.30 -21.01 -17.47
CA LEU A 646 31.53 -21.73 -17.17
C LEU A 646 32.44 -20.88 -16.26
N LYS A 647 32.96 -21.51 -15.21
CA LYS A 647 33.79 -20.85 -14.19
C LYS A 647 35.23 -20.57 -14.64
N VAL A 648 35.67 -21.22 -15.71
CA VAL A 648 37.04 -21.10 -16.22
C VAL A 648 37.02 -20.06 -17.33
N PRO A 649 37.67 -18.90 -17.16
CA PRO A 649 37.87 -17.94 -18.25
C PRO A 649 38.60 -18.61 -19.42
N GLU A 650 38.24 -18.25 -20.65
CA GLU A 650 38.90 -18.77 -21.86
C GLU A 650 40.38 -18.34 -21.94
N ASP A 651 40.74 -17.21 -21.31
CA ASP A 651 42.10 -16.70 -21.24
C ASP A 651 42.95 -17.34 -20.12
N SER A 652 43.95 -18.12 -20.52
CA SER A 652 44.91 -18.79 -19.63
C SER A 652 45.76 -17.85 -18.77
N THR A 653 45.89 -16.58 -19.15
CA THR A 653 46.68 -15.56 -18.43
C THR A 653 45.91 -14.96 -17.26
N ALA A 654 44.57 -14.88 -17.34
CA ALA A 654 43.70 -14.40 -16.27
C ALA A 654 43.74 -15.33 -15.05
N LEU A 655 43.99 -16.62 -15.26
CA LEU A 655 44.15 -17.62 -14.21
C LEU A 655 45.39 -17.39 -13.33
N ARG A 656 46.40 -16.64 -13.79
CA ARG A 656 47.70 -16.51 -13.08
C ARG A 656 47.69 -15.46 -11.95
N LYS A 657 46.65 -14.65 -11.82
CA LYS A 657 46.53 -13.61 -10.78
C LYS A 657 45.68 -14.13 -9.61
N ASN A 658 46.05 -13.79 -8.38
CA ASN A 658 45.29 -14.10 -7.14
C ASN A 658 45.16 -15.59 -6.78
N ILE A 659 46.23 -16.36 -7.00
CA ILE A 659 46.31 -17.76 -6.59
C ILE A 659 47.12 -17.87 -5.29
N TYR A 660 46.63 -18.64 -4.33
CA TYR A 660 47.27 -18.91 -3.05
C TYR A 660 47.48 -20.40 -2.85
N PHE A 661 48.52 -20.76 -2.11
CA PHE A 661 48.85 -22.14 -1.79
C PHE A 661 48.13 -22.58 -0.51
N CYS A 662 47.38 -23.68 -0.58
CA CYS A 662 46.81 -24.29 0.61
C CYS A 662 47.79 -25.32 1.21
N PRO A 663 48.22 -25.16 2.47
CA PRO A 663 49.16 -26.09 3.10
C PRO A 663 48.57 -27.49 3.33
N SER A 664 47.26 -27.62 3.49
CA SER A 664 46.60 -28.91 3.78
C SER A 664 46.41 -29.79 2.54
N CYS A 665 45.89 -29.24 1.44
CA CYS A 665 45.68 -30.01 0.19
C CYS A 665 46.81 -29.86 -0.83
N LYS A 666 47.83 -29.06 -0.54
CA LYS A 666 49.00 -28.80 -1.41
C LYS A 666 48.62 -28.33 -2.83
N SER A 667 47.45 -27.70 -2.97
CA SER A 667 46.96 -27.19 -4.25
C SER A 667 46.96 -25.66 -4.27
N TYR A 668 47.22 -25.12 -5.45
CA TYR A 668 47.14 -23.71 -5.76
C TYR A 668 45.69 -23.39 -6.13
N LEU A 669 45.04 -22.52 -5.35
CA LEU A 669 43.62 -22.20 -5.48
C LEU A 669 43.42 -20.68 -5.55
N PRO A 670 42.35 -20.19 -6.22
CA PRO A 670 42.04 -18.77 -6.26
C PRO A 670 41.67 -18.24 -4.86
N SER A 671 41.86 -16.94 -4.64
CA SER A 671 41.53 -16.24 -3.38
C SER A 671 40.10 -16.51 -2.87
N THR A 672 39.14 -16.71 -3.77
CA THR A 672 37.72 -16.98 -3.48
C THR A 672 37.48 -18.30 -2.75
N GLU A 673 38.40 -19.27 -2.88
CA GLU A 673 38.33 -20.58 -2.25
C GLU A 673 38.87 -20.57 -0.81
N PHE A 674 39.37 -19.44 -0.32
CA PHE A 674 39.84 -19.27 1.05
C PHE A 674 38.83 -18.48 1.88
N SER A 675 38.79 -18.78 3.18
CA SER A 675 38.08 -17.99 4.20
C SER A 675 39.10 -17.09 4.87
N LEU A 676 39.11 -15.81 4.49
CA LEU A 676 39.91 -14.79 5.17
C LEU A 676 39.20 -14.37 6.47
N SER A 677 39.56 -14.96 7.61
CA SER A 677 39.09 -14.45 8.90
C SER A 677 39.56 -13.00 9.06
N SER A 678 38.76 -12.19 9.75
CA SER A 678 39.04 -10.77 10.02
C SER A 678 40.33 -10.53 10.84
N ILE A 679 40.99 -11.60 11.30
CA ILE A 679 42.19 -11.57 12.17
C ILE A 679 43.40 -12.22 11.47
N ALA A 680 43.18 -12.91 10.34
CA ALA A 680 44.21 -13.69 9.69
C ALA A 680 45.14 -12.80 8.86
N ARG A 681 46.42 -12.73 9.26
CA ARG A 681 47.49 -12.02 8.51
C ARG A 681 47.99 -12.78 7.28
N THR A 682 47.71 -14.07 7.21
CA THR A 682 48.14 -14.96 6.12
C THR A 682 46.97 -15.79 5.61
N VAL A 683 46.97 -16.08 4.31
CA VAL A 683 45.99 -17.00 3.71
C VAL A 683 46.21 -18.39 4.29
N GLY A 684 45.24 -18.87 5.05
CA GLY A 684 45.30 -20.15 5.75
C GLY A 684 44.88 -21.34 4.87
N ARG A 685 44.15 -22.27 5.48
CA ARG A 685 43.60 -23.45 4.78
C ARG A 685 42.47 -23.03 3.85
N CYS A 686 42.30 -23.75 2.73
CA CYS A 686 41.16 -23.52 1.85
C CYS A 686 39.84 -23.97 2.50
N ARG A 687 38.72 -23.46 2.01
CA ARG A 687 37.37 -23.76 2.53
C ARG A 687 37.06 -25.26 2.52
N LYS A 688 37.54 -26.00 1.52
CA LYS A 688 37.35 -27.46 1.44
C LYS A 688 38.06 -28.16 2.61
N CYS A 689 39.33 -27.83 2.84
CA CYS A 689 40.09 -28.40 3.96
C CYS A 689 39.53 -27.96 5.32
N SER A 690 39.11 -26.70 5.47
CA SER A 690 38.48 -26.24 6.71
C SER A 690 37.17 -26.98 7.00
N LYS A 691 36.37 -27.27 5.97
CA LYS A 691 35.14 -28.06 6.14
C LYS A 691 35.42 -29.50 6.50
N LEU A 692 36.39 -30.14 5.83
CA LEU A 692 36.78 -31.50 6.18
C LEU A 692 37.35 -31.60 7.60
N ASP A 693 38.12 -30.60 8.05
CA ASP A 693 38.61 -30.54 9.42
C ASP A 693 37.45 -30.38 10.42
N ASN A 694 36.43 -29.56 10.10
CA ASN A 694 35.21 -29.45 10.92
C ASN A 694 34.43 -30.78 10.95
N GLU A 695 34.16 -31.41 9.80
CA GLU A 695 33.47 -32.71 9.73
C GLU A 695 34.21 -33.78 10.55
N ALA A 696 35.55 -33.74 10.58
CA ALA A 696 36.38 -34.74 11.24
C ALA A 696 36.64 -34.49 12.73
N ARG A 697 36.75 -33.23 13.17
CA ARG A 697 37.20 -32.88 14.54
C ARG A 697 36.14 -32.17 15.36
N ASP A 698 35.79 -30.95 14.95
CA ASP A 698 35.06 -30.03 15.82
C ASP A 698 33.53 -30.19 15.70
N ARG A 699 33.07 -30.65 14.52
CA ARG A 699 31.65 -30.90 14.16
C ARG A 699 30.73 -29.76 14.57
N GLU A 700 31.20 -28.53 14.39
CA GLU A 700 30.46 -27.34 14.81
C GLU A 700 29.36 -26.99 13.82
N GLU A 701 28.21 -26.56 14.36
CA GLU A 701 27.11 -26.04 13.56
C GLU A 701 27.22 -24.51 13.41
N LEU A 702 27.45 -24.04 12.18
CA LEU A 702 27.52 -22.60 11.86
C LEU A 702 26.25 -22.06 11.16
N SER A 703 25.22 -22.91 11.01
CA SER A 703 24.03 -22.60 10.21
C SER A 703 23.24 -21.40 10.77
N LYS A 704 23.07 -21.35 12.09
CA LYS A 704 22.35 -20.29 12.81
C LYS A 704 23.06 -18.94 12.68
N TYR A 705 24.38 -18.92 12.89
CA TYR A 705 25.20 -17.72 12.70
C TYR A 705 25.20 -17.25 11.25
N LYS A 706 25.15 -18.16 10.27
CA LYS A 706 25.02 -17.79 8.86
C LYS A 706 23.69 -17.10 8.55
N ILE A 707 22.60 -17.48 9.20
CA ILE A 707 21.29 -16.81 9.07
C ILE A 707 21.37 -15.40 9.68
N LEU A 708 21.89 -15.28 10.89
CA LEU A 708 22.04 -14.00 11.58
C LEU A 708 22.95 -13.04 10.78
N LEU A 709 24.06 -13.55 10.22
CA LEU A 709 24.95 -12.76 9.35
C LEU A 709 24.24 -12.29 8.07
N LYS A 710 23.39 -13.13 7.48
CA LYS A 710 22.61 -12.75 6.30
C LYS A 710 21.58 -11.67 6.63
N GLN A 711 20.92 -11.77 7.77
CA GLN A 711 19.98 -10.75 8.25
C GLN A 711 20.70 -9.42 8.46
N LEU A 712 21.85 -9.44 9.14
CA LEU A 712 22.69 -8.25 9.34
C LEU A 712 23.17 -7.62 8.03
N LYS A 713 23.62 -8.42 7.06
CA LYS A 713 24.03 -7.90 5.75
C LYS A 713 22.86 -7.30 4.97
N ARG A 714 21.63 -7.82 5.16
CA ARG A 714 20.42 -7.25 4.54
C ARG A 714 20.02 -5.93 5.21
N SER A 715 19.96 -5.90 6.54
CA SER A 715 19.60 -4.67 7.27
C SER A 715 20.59 -3.55 6.97
N GLU A 716 21.88 -3.84 6.85
CA GLU A 716 22.88 -2.83 6.47
C GLU A 716 22.78 -2.38 5.01
N ALA A 717 22.41 -3.28 4.09
CA ALA A 717 22.17 -2.89 2.70
C ALA A 717 20.96 -1.95 2.56
N GLU A 718 19.96 -2.06 3.44
CA GLU A 718 18.75 -1.22 3.44
C GLU A 718 19.04 0.24 3.82
N TYR A 719 20.06 0.52 4.62
CA TYR A 719 20.44 1.89 4.99
C TYR A 719 21.03 2.68 3.80
N GLY A 720 21.71 2.03 2.86
CA GLY A 720 22.31 2.70 1.70
C GLY A 720 23.50 3.61 2.02
N ASP A 721 23.97 3.65 3.27
CA ASP A 721 25.09 4.50 3.75
C ASP A 721 26.47 4.06 3.22
N GLY A 722 26.53 2.95 2.48
CA GLY A 722 27.78 2.38 1.97
C GLY A 722 28.62 1.66 3.02
N SER A 723 28.02 1.23 4.15
CA SER A 723 28.70 0.49 5.22
C SER A 723 29.31 -0.82 4.72
N ARG A 724 30.59 -1.06 5.05
CA ARG A 724 31.36 -2.21 4.51
C ARG A 724 31.79 -3.19 5.56
N ILE A 725 31.90 -2.75 6.82
CA ILE A 725 32.40 -3.55 7.94
C ILE A 725 31.55 -4.81 8.13
N ALA A 726 30.22 -4.69 8.04
CA ALA A 726 29.28 -5.81 8.08
C ALA A 726 29.56 -6.90 7.02
N PHE A 727 30.04 -6.51 5.83
CA PHE A 727 30.28 -7.42 4.72
C PHE A 727 31.59 -8.19 4.83
N LEU A 728 32.58 -7.64 5.55
CA LEU A 728 33.89 -8.27 5.80
C LEU A 728 33.77 -9.47 6.73
N LEU A 729 32.84 -9.43 7.68
CA LEU A 729 32.69 -10.48 8.67
C LEU A 729 32.31 -11.83 8.05
N GLN A 730 32.96 -12.87 8.57
CA GLN A 730 32.68 -14.27 8.26
C GLN A 730 31.86 -14.94 9.37
N GLN A 731 31.44 -16.18 9.11
CA GLN A 731 30.56 -16.94 10.01
C GLN A 731 31.21 -17.22 11.37
N GLN A 732 32.51 -17.53 11.38
CA GLN A 732 33.28 -17.77 12.61
C GLN A 732 33.49 -16.49 13.42
N ASP A 733 33.74 -15.37 12.74
CA ASP A 733 33.88 -14.06 13.39
C ASP A 733 32.57 -13.66 14.11
N LEU A 734 31.42 -13.92 13.47
CA LEU A 734 30.11 -13.67 14.08
C LEU A 734 29.79 -14.64 15.23
N LYS A 735 30.16 -15.92 15.11
CA LYS A 735 30.02 -16.89 16.21
C LYS A 735 30.76 -16.38 17.45
N TYR A 736 32.01 -15.95 17.30
CA TYR A 736 32.78 -15.38 18.41
C TYR A 736 32.12 -14.13 18.99
N LEU A 737 31.60 -13.24 18.13
CA LEU A 737 30.89 -12.05 18.60
C LEU A 737 29.69 -12.45 19.47
N VAL A 738 28.86 -13.39 19.01
CA VAL A 738 27.65 -13.79 19.73
C VAL A 738 27.98 -14.59 21.00
N GLU A 739 28.82 -15.62 20.92
CA GLU A 739 29.12 -16.52 22.05
C GLU A 739 30.06 -15.87 23.08
N ASN A 740 31.16 -15.24 22.66
CA ASN A 740 32.19 -14.79 23.59
C ASN A 740 31.99 -13.36 24.08
N ILE A 741 31.44 -12.47 23.25
CA ILE A 741 31.24 -11.05 23.62
C ILE A 741 29.83 -10.83 24.19
N TRP A 742 28.82 -11.47 23.59
CA TRP A 742 27.42 -11.32 24.00
C TRP A 742 26.88 -12.50 24.83
N ALA A 743 27.66 -13.56 25.05
CA ALA A 743 27.26 -14.75 25.83
C ALA A 743 26.01 -15.46 25.29
N ALA A 744 25.80 -15.39 23.97
CA ALA A 744 24.70 -16.02 23.22
C ALA A 744 23.28 -15.60 23.63
N HIS A 745 23.12 -14.52 24.40
CA HIS A 745 21.83 -14.07 24.93
C HIS A 745 21.51 -12.61 24.56
N SER A 746 20.23 -12.26 24.47
CA SER A 746 19.82 -10.85 24.31
C SER A 746 20.37 -10.00 25.47
N ALA A 747 20.79 -8.78 25.14
CA ALA A 747 21.23 -7.82 26.14
C ALA A 747 20.13 -7.36 27.10
N LEU A 748 18.86 -7.35 26.67
CA LEU A 748 17.72 -6.83 27.46
C LEU A 748 16.93 -7.97 28.11
N SER A 749 16.35 -8.86 27.30
CA SER A 749 15.54 -9.99 27.77
C SER A 749 16.35 -11.19 28.29
N ALA A 750 17.66 -11.26 28.05
CA ALA A 750 18.46 -12.47 28.28
C ALA A 750 17.88 -13.74 27.60
N CYS A 751 17.22 -13.56 26.45
CA CYS A 751 16.72 -14.66 25.63
C CYS A 751 17.89 -15.32 24.87
N ASP A 752 17.97 -16.65 24.91
CA ASP A 752 19.04 -17.45 24.31
C ASP A 752 18.67 -18.00 22.91
N ASP A 753 17.47 -17.70 22.41
CA ASP A 753 16.99 -18.21 21.13
C ASP A 753 17.67 -17.50 19.94
N LEU A 754 18.73 -18.11 19.42
CA LEU A 754 19.51 -17.63 18.28
C LEU A 754 18.68 -17.30 17.03
N TYR A 755 17.48 -17.88 16.84
CA TYR A 755 16.63 -17.57 15.69
C TYR A 755 15.88 -16.25 15.83
N ASP A 756 15.59 -15.85 17.07
CA ASP A 756 14.92 -14.59 17.39
C ASP A 756 15.90 -13.45 17.66
N LEU A 757 17.19 -13.77 17.84
CA LEU A 757 18.23 -12.77 18.02
C LEU A 757 18.63 -12.07 16.71
N ALA A 758 18.88 -10.77 16.81
CA ALA A 758 19.33 -9.89 15.76
C ALA A 758 20.43 -8.96 16.30
N VAL A 759 21.48 -8.75 15.50
CA VAL A 759 22.55 -7.81 15.83
C VAL A 759 22.32 -6.51 15.07
N VAL A 760 22.09 -5.42 15.81
CA VAL A 760 21.71 -4.11 15.26
C VAL A 760 22.71 -3.04 15.69
N ARG A 761 22.71 -1.89 15.00
CA ARG A 761 23.49 -0.71 15.38
C ARG A 761 23.12 -0.25 16.78
N TRP A 762 24.12 -0.02 17.63
CA TRP A 762 23.92 0.59 18.95
C TRP A 762 23.61 2.08 18.83
N ASP A 763 24.41 2.80 18.05
CA ASP A 763 24.12 4.17 17.62
C ASP A 763 23.73 4.18 16.14
N LYS A 764 22.55 4.71 15.85
CA LYS A 764 21.95 4.76 14.51
C LYS A 764 22.77 5.60 13.53
N TYR A 765 23.43 6.64 14.02
CA TYR A 765 24.16 7.61 13.18
C TYR A 765 25.52 7.10 12.71
N PHE A 766 26.07 6.09 13.39
CA PHE A 766 27.34 5.48 13.00
C PHE A 766 27.10 4.18 12.24
N GLU A 767 28.04 3.85 11.35
CA GLU A 767 27.99 2.58 10.63
C GLU A 767 28.04 1.40 11.60
N TRP A 768 27.46 0.28 11.18
CA TRP A 768 27.52 -0.93 11.95
C TRP A 768 28.97 -1.44 12.04
N SER A 769 29.39 -1.75 13.26
CA SER A 769 30.69 -2.36 13.54
C SER A 769 30.59 -3.24 14.77
N PRO A 770 31.53 -4.18 14.98
CA PRO A 770 31.56 -4.99 16.20
C PRO A 770 31.58 -4.17 17.51
N TRP A 771 32.09 -2.93 17.47
CA TRP A 771 32.10 -1.98 18.60
C TRP A 771 30.99 -0.92 18.55
N ASN A 772 30.06 -1.02 17.60
CA ASN A 772 28.81 -0.25 17.52
C ASN A 772 27.62 -1.20 17.30
N CYS A 773 27.59 -2.32 18.02
CA CYS A 773 26.55 -3.32 17.85
C CYS A 773 25.84 -3.65 19.17
N ILE A 774 24.62 -4.15 19.09
CA ILE A 774 23.89 -4.74 20.21
C ILE A 774 23.15 -5.99 19.74
N LEU A 775 23.19 -7.05 20.56
CA LEU A 775 22.44 -8.28 20.34
C LEU A 775 21.11 -8.20 21.09
N LEU A 776 20.00 -8.22 20.35
CA LEU A 776 18.63 -8.07 20.85
C LEU A 776 17.71 -9.10 20.21
N THR A 777 16.50 -9.32 20.75
CA THR A 777 15.46 -10.03 19.99
C THR A 777 14.97 -9.15 18.83
N LYS A 778 14.30 -9.72 17.81
CA LYS A 778 13.77 -8.93 16.68
C LYS A 778 12.84 -7.81 17.14
N ASP A 779 11.99 -8.08 18.12
CA ASP A 779 11.06 -7.09 18.65
C ASP A 779 11.78 -5.99 19.43
N GLU A 780 12.73 -6.36 20.29
CA GLU A 780 13.59 -5.42 20.98
C GLU A 780 14.42 -4.57 20.01
N ALA A 781 14.93 -5.16 18.94
CA ALA A 781 15.64 -4.47 17.88
C ALA A 781 14.76 -3.42 17.19
N THR A 782 13.50 -3.75 16.87
CA THR A 782 12.58 -2.75 16.30
C THR A 782 12.26 -1.62 17.28
N ALA A 783 12.15 -1.93 18.58
CA ALA A 783 11.95 -0.93 19.62
C ALA A 783 13.19 -0.03 19.77
N HIS A 784 14.39 -0.63 19.78
CA HIS A 784 15.66 0.08 19.85
C HIS A 784 15.85 1.04 18.67
N LEU A 785 15.50 0.61 17.45
CA LEU A 785 15.60 1.45 16.24
C LEU A 785 14.63 2.64 16.22
N LYS A 786 13.55 2.60 17.01
CA LYS A 786 12.62 3.73 17.20
C LYS A 786 13.17 4.79 18.15
N LEU A 787 14.19 4.47 18.95
CA LEU A 787 14.79 5.42 19.89
C LEU A 787 15.64 6.45 19.13
N ALA A 788 15.45 7.72 19.47
CA ALA A 788 16.22 8.82 18.86
C ALA A 788 17.67 8.90 19.38
N ASN A 789 17.89 8.57 20.66
CA ASN A 789 19.20 8.58 21.30
C ASN A 789 19.33 7.42 22.30
N ALA A 790 20.20 6.45 22.02
CA ALA A 790 20.43 5.29 22.88
C ALA A 790 21.02 5.69 24.25
N GLU A 791 21.89 6.70 24.31
CA GLU A 791 22.53 7.15 25.56
C GLU A 791 21.57 7.82 26.56
N LYS A 792 20.44 8.36 26.08
CA LYS A 792 19.40 8.95 26.95
C LYS A 792 18.30 7.95 27.32
N ALA A 793 18.06 6.95 26.49
CA ALA A 793 17.00 5.98 26.68
C ALA A 793 17.38 4.86 27.67
N TYR A 794 18.67 4.49 27.74
CA TYR A 794 19.15 3.42 28.62
C TYR A 794 19.81 3.96 29.90
N GLY A 795 19.71 3.19 30.99
CA GLY A 795 20.36 3.53 32.26
C GLY A 795 21.89 3.47 32.21
N ILE A 796 22.56 4.30 33.02
CA ILE A 796 24.02 4.47 33.03
C ILE A 796 24.78 3.14 33.21
N GLY A 797 24.27 2.25 34.07
CA GLY A 797 24.91 0.96 34.36
C GLY A 797 24.89 0.02 33.15
N PHE A 798 23.81 0.05 32.37
CA PHE A 798 23.69 -0.72 31.13
C PHE A 798 24.62 -0.18 30.05
N ILE A 799 24.70 1.14 29.90
CA ILE A 799 25.62 1.79 28.94
C ILE A 799 27.08 1.43 29.26
N ARG A 800 27.48 1.40 30.54
CA ARG A 800 28.84 0.97 30.93
C ARG A 800 29.12 -0.48 30.52
N LYS A 801 28.16 -1.39 30.72
CA LYS A 801 28.27 -2.79 30.27
C LYS A 801 28.41 -2.87 28.75
N MET A 802 27.65 -2.06 28.00
CA MET A 802 27.75 -2.00 26.53
C MET A 802 29.10 -1.49 26.06
N LYS A 803 29.58 -0.36 26.62
CA LYS A 803 30.92 0.18 26.30
C LYS A 803 32.04 -0.81 26.62
N HIS A 804 31.90 -1.59 27.70
CA HIS A 804 32.84 -2.66 28.01
C HIS A 804 32.84 -3.76 26.94
N ARG A 805 31.67 -4.28 26.54
CA ARG A 805 31.53 -5.27 25.47
C ARG A 805 32.06 -4.76 24.12
N HIS A 806 31.80 -3.50 23.77
CA HIS A 806 32.36 -2.86 22.59
C HIS A 806 33.88 -2.76 22.64
N THR A 807 34.45 -2.53 23.81
CA THR A 807 35.91 -2.51 24.00
C THR A 807 36.51 -3.90 23.78
N LEU A 808 35.87 -4.95 24.31
CA LEU A 808 36.28 -6.34 24.05
C LEU A 808 36.22 -6.67 22.56
N ALA A 809 35.13 -6.27 21.88
CA ALA A 809 34.98 -6.43 20.44
C ALA A 809 36.08 -5.69 19.66
N LYS A 810 36.39 -4.45 20.04
CA LYS A 810 37.43 -3.65 19.39
C LYS A 810 38.82 -4.27 19.51
N ASN A 811 39.12 -4.88 20.66
CA ASN A 811 40.40 -5.57 20.88
C ASN A 811 40.52 -6.82 19.99
N TYR A 812 39.46 -7.62 19.91
CA TYR A 812 39.45 -8.83 19.08
C TYR A 812 39.49 -8.51 17.58
N PHE A 813 38.72 -7.50 17.14
CA PHE A 813 38.62 -7.08 15.73
C PHE A 813 39.56 -5.92 15.35
N SER A 814 40.72 -5.81 16.00
CA SER A 814 41.66 -4.68 15.84
C SER A 814 42.15 -4.45 14.40
N GLN A 815 42.15 -5.48 13.56
CA GLN A 815 42.59 -5.40 12.15
C GLN A 815 41.52 -4.80 11.21
N ILE A 816 40.22 -4.88 11.58
CA ILE A 816 39.13 -4.36 10.73
C ILE A 816 39.21 -2.83 10.56
N PRO A 817 39.41 -2.02 11.62
CA PRO A 817 39.65 -0.58 11.50
C PRO A 817 40.85 -0.23 10.62
N GLU A 818 41.94 -1.01 10.67
CA GLU A 818 43.14 -0.77 9.86
C GLU A 818 42.89 -1.03 8.37
N MET A 819 42.00 -1.98 8.04
CA MET A 819 41.61 -2.30 6.67
C MET A 819 40.53 -1.37 6.09
N ALA A 820 39.68 -0.79 6.94
CA ALA A 820 38.58 0.11 6.54
C ALA A 820 38.99 1.27 5.59
N PRO A 821 40.10 2.02 5.81
CA PRO A 821 40.49 3.10 4.90
C PRO A 821 40.89 2.62 3.50
N PHE A 822 41.52 1.45 3.38
CA PHE A 822 41.90 0.89 2.06
C PHE A 822 40.68 0.50 1.24
N LEU A 823 39.64 0.00 1.90
CA LEU A 823 38.37 -0.34 1.24
C LEU A 823 37.67 0.90 0.70
N ASN A 824 37.68 2.00 1.45
CA ASN A 824 37.07 3.26 1.01
C ASN A 824 37.87 3.92 -0.13
N ALA A 825 39.20 3.77 -0.16
CA ALA A 825 40.07 4.33 -1.19
C ALA A 825 39.92 3.68 -2.58
N GLU A 826 39.64 2.37 -2.67
CA GLU A 826 39.46 1.67 -3.96
C GLU A 826 38.29 2.19 -4.81
N MET A 827 37.37 2.97 -4.22
CA MET A 827 36.25 3.58 -4.94
C MET A 827 36.53 4.98 -5.47
N SER A 828 37.45 5.73 -4.86
CA SER A 828 37.89 7.00 -5.44
C SER A 828 38.57 6.78 -6.80
N ASN A 829 39.29 5.66 -6.95
CA ASN A 829 39.97 5.27 -8.20
C ASN A 829 39.07 4.54 -9.23
N LYS A 830 37.81 4.20 -8.90
CA LYS A 830 36.86 3.57 -9.85
C LYS A 830 35.88 4.56 -10.51
N ASN A 831 35.97 5.85 -10.17
CA ASN A 831 35.24 6.94 -10.83
C ASN A 831 36.15 7.91 -11.65
N PRO A 832 36.95 7.48 -12.65
CA PRO A 832 37.51 8.39 -13.64
C PRO A 832 36.72 8.32 -14.96
N ALA A 833 35.42 8.63 -14.93
CA ALA A 833 34.60 8.68 -16.14
C ALA A 833 33.41 9.63 -15.97
N LYS A 834 33.71 10.91 -15.80
CA LYS A 834 32.83 12.07 -16.02
C LYS A 834 33.68 13.31 -15.74
N ASN A 835 34.51 13.73 -16.71
CA ASN A 835 35.00 15.10 -16.88
C ASN A 835 36.01 15.29 -18.03
N ASP A 836 35.92 14.51 -19.12
CA ASP A 836 36.68 14.82 -20.34
C ASP A 836 35.72 15.07 -21.50
N LEU A 837 35.10 16.25 -21.53
CA LEU A 837 34.50 16.87 -22.73
C LEU A 837 34.40 18.40 -22.52
N ILE A 838 35.54 19.07 -22.32
CA ILE A 838 35.75 20.48 -22.73
C ILE A 838 37.24 20.63 -23.12
N ASN A 839 37.52 20.43 -24.41
CA ASN A 839 38.41 21.24 -25.25
C ASN A 839 38.48 20.64 -26.65
#